data_AF-A0A3Q1JB66-F1
#
_entry.id   AF-A0A3Q1JB66-F1
#
_cell.length_a   1.000
_cell.length_b   1.000
_cell.length_c   1.000
_cell.angle_alpha   90.00
_cell.angle_beta   90.00
_cell.angle_gamma   90.00
#
_symmetry.space_group_name_H-M   'P 1'
#
loop_
_entity.id
_entity.type
_entity.pdbx_description
1 polymer ?
#
loop_
_entity_poly.entity_id
_entity_poly.type
_entity_poly.pdbx_seq_one_letter_code
_entity_poly.pdbx_strand_id
1 'polypeptide(L)'
;AFPCRCWSLGKQKRTERSTSVTNRQEAATAPPPPIVINKYSDEKLRAIVRRMRERLQVYKEKVVDQYASSPEISPPVKERKRQAEEKQKKKEEADRKKKEDQEKKKKEDEQKKKEEEENKKGGDKDEKKKVDIKTRLIDTIDPFTDCHYIAWLSLVTLAFNYNTWFVTARLCFPYHTERTIPYWITLDVLADLIYLIDCVIFQPRKQFVKGGDIIKDRVVTKKKYRDSERFKADMLSLIPFDVLYFHFGFRSIFRANRLLKADTFFEFSDRLESIMTKAYIWRVIRTIGYLLFMLHLNACVYYVASDYQGIGKTHWVYSGLGNAYLRCYYHAVRSLINIGGLTEPHTLFEITFQMTNFFTGVFVFSTLIGQMRDVIGAATAGQTYFRSSMDNTVAYMVTNHIPALVQNRVRTWYTYTWDAQGMLDESELLDKMPLVMRTAIAVDINLATFQKIDLFKGCDQQMLVDMLLRLKSIIYLPGDFVVKKGDIGKEMYIIKSGAVQVVGGPDNSIVFVTLKAGCVFGEISLLQSSKDGGNRRTANVKAHGFANLFVLEKKDLFDILVHYPESQKVLARKGRKLMKAKGPAAAKVEEDKKKGLVLFGPKPQTPKLLRALGGTINKKIINKMKVTTPCLVFDYDLHALTVAILSLNKGFCCVFLQTTAGNWKL
;
A
#
# COMPACT_ATOMS: atom_id res chain seq x y z
N ALA A 1 -61.44 33.17 5.00
CA ALA A 1 -61.59 31.71 4.79
C ALA A 1 -61.01 30.96 5.99
N PHE A 2 -61.89 30.49 6.88
CA PHE A 2 -61.67 29.80 8.18
C PHE A 2 -63.06 29.19 8.54
N PRO A 3 -63.22 28.25 9.50
CA PRO A 3 -62.43 27.05 9.81
C PRO A 3 -63.32 25.80 10.13
N CYS A 4 -62.74 24.79 10.81
CA CYS A 4 -63.38 23.87 11.78
C CYS A 4 -64.27 22.65 11.36
N ARG A 5 -63.82 21.48 11.86
CA ARG A 5 -64.54 20.44 12.66
C ARG A 5 -65.71 19.59 12.10
N CYS A 6 -65.48 18.25 12.22
CA CYS A 6 -66.36 17.23 12.83
C CYS A 6 -67.50 16.51 12.06
N TRP A 7 -67.76 15.27 12.53
CA TRP A 7 -68.93 14.39 12.34
C TRP A 7 -69.12 13.80 10.92
N SER A 8 -69.79 12.66 10.68
CA SER A 8 -70.53 11.64 11.50
C SER A 8 -70.38 10.25 10.80
N LEU A 9 -70.75 9.04 11.23
CA LEU A 9 -71.41 8.32 12.37
C LEU A 9 -70.83 6.86 12.32
N GLY A 10 -71.10 5.86 13.19
CA GLY A 10 -71.93 5.78 14.40
C GLY A 10 -73.03 4.69 14.35
N LYS A 11 -72.77 3.47 14.85
CA LYS A 11 -73.83 2.47 15.19
C LYS A 11 -73.36 1.46 16.25
N GLN A 12 -74.09 1.38 17.36
CA GLN A 12 -73.87 0.44 18.46
C GLN A 12 -74.79 -0.78 18.35
N LYS A 13 -74.48 -1.86 19.09
CA LYS A 13 -75.49 -2.77 19.66
C LYS A 13 -75.14 -3.03 21.12
N ARG A 14 -76.17 -3.20 21.96
CA ARG A 14 -76.09 -3.24 23.43
C ARG A 14 -76.47 -4.62 23.98
N THR A 15 -76.13 -4.85 25.24
CA THR A 15 -76.31 -6.08 26.03
C THR A 15 -77.76 -6.41 26.38
N GLU A 16 -78.04 -7.71 26.58
CA GLU A 16 -78.84 -8.36 27.64
C GLU A 16 -79.53 -9.64 27.12
N ARG A 17 -80.11 -10.55 27.91
CA ARG A 17 -79.70 -11.24 29.17
C ARG A 17 -80.85 -12.17 29.56
N SER A 18 -80.69 -13.49 29.53
CA SER A 18 -81.66 -14.42 30.12
C SER A 18 -80.99 -15.63 30.76
N THR A 19 -81.62 -16.12 31.82
CA THR A 19 -81.29 -17.34 32.57
C THR A 19 -82.15 -18.51 32.03
N SER A 20 -82.07 -19.78 32.44
CA SER A 20 -81.55 -20.41 33.67
C SER A 20 -81.38 -21.93 33.45
N VAL A 21 -80.78 -22.66 34.42
CA VAL A 21 -81.09 -24.09 34.77
C VAL A 21 -80.89 -25.17 33.67
N THR A 22 -80.29 -26.35 33.88
CA THR A 22 -79.36 -26.93 34.89
C THR A 22 -78.78 -28.21 34.27
N ASN A 23 -77.51 -28.54 34.51
CA ASN A 23 -77.22 -29.82 35.18
C ASN A 23 -75.86 -29.79 35.89
N ARG A 24 -75.73 -30.51 37.01
CA ARG A 24 -74.46 -30.73 37.71
C ARG A 24 -74.09 -32.21 37.57
N GLN A 25 -72.89 -32.49 37.07
CA GLN A 25 -72.22 -33.77 37.34
C GLN A 25 -70.73 -33.51 37.62
N GLU A 26 -70.36 -33.88 38.84
CA GLU A 26 -69.03 -34.11 39.42
C GLU A 26 -67.85 -33.29 38.88
N ALA A 27 -67.48 -32.26 39.64
CA ALA A 27 -66.25 -31.51 39.44
C ALA A 27 -65.04 -32.29 39.97
N ALA A 28 -64.29 -32.93 39.07
CA ALA A 28 -62.87 -33.15 39.30
C ALA A 28 -62.20 -31.77 39.52
N THR A 29 -61.36 -31.65 40.55
CA THR A 29 -60.74 -30.37 40.93
C THR A 29 -59.88 -29.82 39.79
N ALA A 30 -60.33 -28.72 39.20
CA ALA A 30 -59.55 -28.02 38.19
C ALA A 30 -58.19 -27.57 38.79
N PRO A 31 -57.06 -27.76 38.09
CA PRO A 31 -55.78 -27.27 38.56
C PRO A 31 -55.85 -25.74 38.70
N PRO A 32 -55.17 -25.15 39.72
CA PRO A 32 -55.24 -23.71 39.95
C PRO A 32 -54.79 -22.94 38.70
N PRO A 33 -55.44 -21.81 38.38
CA PRO A 33 -55.10 -21.03 37.19
C PRO A 33 -53.62 -20.62 37.24
N PRO A 34 -52.84 -20.83 36.15
CA PRO A 34 -51.41 -20.56 36.17
C PRO A 34 -51.15 -19.07 36.45
N ILE A 35 -50.17 -18.80 37.30
CA ILE A 35 -49.84 -17.43 37.76
C ILE A 35 -49.28 -16.63 36.58
N VAL A 36 -50.12 -15.79 35.97
CA VAL A 36 -49.75 -14.95 34.81
C VAL A 36 -49.01 -13.70 35.29
N ILE A 37 -47.69 -13.83 35.51
CA ILE A 37 -46.82 -12.70 35.91
C ILE A 37 -46.75 -11.61 34.83
N ASN A 38 -46.81 -12.00 33.55
CA ASN A 38 -46.93 -11.07 32.42
C ASN A 38 -47.75 -11.70 31.28
N LYS A 39 -48.89 -11.09 30.95
CA LYS A 39 -49.83 -11.59 29.95
C LYS A 39 -49.23 -11.68 28.54
N TYR A 40 -48.40 -10.71 28.12
CA TYR A 40 -47.78 -10.73 26.80
C TYR A 40 -46.78 -11.89 26.65
N SER A 41 -45.98 -12.13 27.70
CA SER A 41 -45.00 -13.23 27.75
C SER A 41 -45.69 -14.60 27.70
N ASP A 42 -46.80 -14.74 28.43
CA ASP A 42 -47.59 -15.97 28.47
C ASP A 42 -48.35 -16.22 27.16
N GLU A 43 -48.95 -15.19 26.54
CA GLU A 43 -49.54 -15.32 25.20
C GLU A 43 -48.50 -15.71 24.14
N LYS A 44 -47.28 -15.16 24.19
CA LYS A 44 -46.15 -15.58 23.34
C LYS A 44 -45.76 -17.04 23.60
N LEU A 45 -45.62 -17.46 24.86
CA LEU A 45 -45.29 -18.85 25.22
C LEU A 45 -46.38 -19.83 24.76
N ARG A 46 -47.66 -19.52 25.00
CA ARG A 46 -48.81 -20.32 24.53
C ARG A 46 -48.85 -20.43 23.01
N ALA A 47 -48.54 -19.36 22.28
CA ALA A 47 -48.44 -19.38 20.82
C ALA A 47 -47.27 -20.26 20.31
N ILE A 48 -46.13 -20.24 21.01
CA ILE A 48 -45.00 -21.14 20.71
C ILE A 48 -45.37 -22.60 21.01
N VAL A 49 -46.02 -22.88 22.13
CA VAL A 49 -46.45 -24.24 22.52
C VAL A 49 -47.49 -24.81 21.55
N ARG A 50 -48.45 -23.99 21.07
CA ARG A 50 -49.37 -24.39 19.98
C ARG A 50 -48.59 -24.77 18.73
N ARG A 51 -47.70 -23.89 18.25
CA ARG A 51 -46.86 -24.14 17.06
C ARG A 51 -45.95 -25.36 17.20
N MET A 52 -45.51 -25.70 18.41
CA MET A 52 -44.77 -26.94 18.69
C MET A 52 -45.67 -28.18 18.63
N ARG A 53 -46.91 -28.13 19.14
CA ARG A 53 -47.88 -29.23 19.04
C ARG A 53 -48.35 -29.45 17.60
N GLU A 54 -48.64 -28.39 16.87
CA GLU A 54 -48.98 -28.40 15.44
C GLU A 54 -47.87 -29.09 14.62
N ARG A 55 -46.61 -28.69 14.84
CA ARG A 55 -45.45 -29.37 14.23
C ARG A 55 -45.35 -30.84 14.63
N LEU A 56 -45.63 -31.20 15.88
CA LEU A 56 -45.59 -32.59 16.34
C LEU A 56 -46.70 -33.45 15.71
N GLN A 57 -47.87 -32.87 15.41
CA GLN A 57 -48.91 -33.53 14.62
C GLN A 57 -48.47 -33.74 13.17
N VAL A 58 -47.94 -32.71 12.50
CA VAL A 58 -47.41 -32.83 11.13
C VAL A 58 -46.27 -33.85 11.04
N TYR A 59 -45.43 -34.00 12.08
CA TYR A 59 -44.43 -35.07 12.14
C TYR A 59 -45.02 -36.45 12.43
N LYS A 60 -46.14 -36.57 13.16
CA LYS A 60 -46.88 -37.84 13.29
C LYS A 60 -47.53 -38.25 11.98
N GLU A 61 -48.17 -37.32 11.27
CA GLU A 61 -48.76 -37.56 9.96
C GLU A 61 -47.69 -38.03 8.95
N LYS A 62 -46.50 -37.44 8.96
CA LYS A 62 -45.33 -37.88 8.15
C LYS A 62 -44.73 -39.24 8.51
N VAL A 63 -45.17 -39.87 9.60
CA VAL A 63 -44.82 -41.27 9.94
C VAL A 63 -45.91 -42.23 9.44
N VAL A 64 -47.10 -41.73 9.10
CA VAL A 64 -48.24 -42.50 8.57
C VAL A 64 -48.35 -42.38 7.04
N ASP A 65 -48.12 -41.19 6.49
CA ASP A 65 -48.06 -40.91 5.05
C ASP A 65 -46.64 -40.44 4.65
N GLN A 66 -46.04 -41.16 3.71
CA GLN A 66 -44.68 -40.96 3.24
C GLN A 66 -44.54 -39.85 2.17
N TYR A 67 -45.65 -39.32 1.63
CA TYR A 67 -45.65 -38.35 0.53
C TYR A 67 -46.07 -36.91 0.91
N ALA A 68 -46.37 -36.65 2.19
CA ALA A 68 -46.81 -35.34 2.67
C ALA A 68 -45.72 -34.23 2.55
N SER A 69 -45.84 -33.39 1.51
CA SER A 69 -44.97 -32.23 1.27
C SER A 69 -45.27 -31.05 2.23
N SER A 70 -44.35 -30.08 2.35
CA SER A 70 -44.45 -28.99 3.34
C SER A 70 -43.75 -27.72 2.86
N PRO A 71 -44.29 -26.50 3.12
CA PRO A 71 -43.90 -25.28 2.41
C PRO A 71 -42.65 -24.54 2.94
N GLU A 72 -41.98 -25.01 4.00
CA GLU A 72 -40.78 -24.34 4.54
C GLU A 72 -39.45 -24.95 4.04
N ILE A 73 -38.62 -24.13 3.38
CA ILE A 73 -37.28 -24.52 2.90
C ILE A 73 -36.30 -24.62 4.08
N SER A 74 -35.68 -25.78 4.25
CA SER A 74 -34.56 -25.99 5.19
C SER A 74 -33.21 -25.58 4.57
N PRO A 75 -32.28 -24.94 5.32
CA PRO A 75 -30.98 -24.56 4.78
C PRO A 75 -30.09 -25.78 4.46
N PRO A 76 -29.31 -25.74 3.37
CA PRO A 76 -28.64 -26.93 2.83
C PRO A 76 -27.43 -27.39 3.66
N VAL A 77 -27.27 -28.72 3.76
CA VAL A 77 -26.24 -29.42 4.57
C VAL A 77 -24.79 -29.01 4.24
N LYS A 78 -24.52 -28.43 3.06
CA LYS A 78 -23.19 -27.91 2.67
C LYS A 78 -22.68 -26.79 3.60
N GLU A 79 -23.58 -26.00 4.19
CA GLU A 79 -23.23 -24.87 5.06
C GLU A 79 -22.44 -25.33 6.30
N ARG A 80 -22.96 -26.34 7.00
CA ARG A 80 -22.33 -26.91 8.21
C ARG A 80 -20.98 -27.57 7.92
N LYS A 81 -20.81 -28.22 6.76
CA LYS A 81 -19.53 -28.82 6.37
C LYS A 81 -18.47 -27.75 6.10
N ARG A 82 -18.80 -26.68 5.37
CA ARG A 82 -17.91 -25.53 5.17
C ARG A 82 -17.47 -24.90 6.50
N GLN A 83 -18.41 -24.63 7.40
CA GLN A 83 -18.11 -24.04 8.72
C GLN A 83 -17.23 -24.96 9.60
N ALA A 84 -17.33 -26.29 9.45
CA ALA A 84 -16.45 -27.23 10.13
C ALA A 84 -15.02 -27.23 9.54
N GLU A 85 -14.89 -27.32 8.21
CA GLU A 85 -13.61 -27.24 7.50
C GLU A 85 -12.88 -25.91 7.75
N GLU A 86 -13.61 -24.80 7.81
CA GLU A 86 -13.04 -23.48 8.05
C GLU A 86 -12.53 -23.32 9.50
N LYS A 87 -13.26 -23.86 10.49
CA LYS A 87 -12.76 -23.95 11.87
C LYS A 87 -11.53 -24.83 11.98
N GLN A 88 -11.48 -25.94 11.23
CA GLN A 88 -10.34 -26.85 11.23
C GLN A 88 -9.09 -26.19 10.62
N LYS A 89 -9.23 -25.52 9.47
CA LYS A 89 -8.15 -24.71 8.84
C LYS A 89 -7.65 -23.60 9.76
N LYS A 90 -8.54 -22.85 10.40
CA LYS A 90 -8.17 -21.80 11.38
C LYS A 90 -7.40 -22.35 12.59
N LYS A 91 -7.69 -23.59 13.02
CA LYS A 91 -6.91 -24.27 14.07
C LYS A 91 -5.52 -24.69 13.59
N GLU A 92 -5.41 -25.29 12.40
CA GLU A 92 -4.12 -25.66 11.80
C GLU A 92 -3.22 -24.45 11.55
N GLU A 93 -3.79 -23.32 11.11
CA GLU A 93 -3.05 -22.06 10.92
C GLU A 93 -2.54 -21.48 12.25
N ALA A 94 -3.36 -21.52 13.32
CA ALA A 94 -2.94 -21.10 14.65
C ALA A 94 -1.82 -21.99 15.23
N ASP A 95 -1.90 -23.30 15.03
CA ASP A 95 -0.86 -24.23 15.50
C ASP A 95 0.41 -24.19 14.62
N ARG A 96 0.31 -23.77 13.34
CA ARG A 96 1.47 -23.38 12.53
C ARG A 96 2.13 -22.11 13.04
N LYS A 97 1.36 -21.04 13.29
CA LYS A 97 1.89 -19.77 13.83
C LYS A 97 2.62 -19.99 15.16
N LYS A 98 2.04 -20.76 16.09
CA LYS A 98 2.72 -21.15 17.34
C LYS A 98 4.05 -21.89 17.13
N LYS A 99 4.15 -22.75 16.12
CA LYS A 99 5.41 -23.45 15.78
C LYS A 99 6.42 -22.50 15.16
N GLU A 100 6.00 -21.64 14.23
CA GLU A 100 6.84 -20.63 13.59
C GLU A 100 7.38 -19.62 14.64
N ASP A 101 6.58 -19.22 15.62
CA ASP A 101 7.01 -18.34 16.72
C ASP A 101 7.93 -19.04 17.74
N GLN A 102 7.69 -20.33 18.05
CA GLN A 102 8.66 -21.12 18.82
C GLN A 102 10.00 -21.31 18.07
N GLU A 103 9.97 -21.44 16.75
CA GLU A 103 11.17 -21.58 15.93
C GLU A 103 11.92 -20.25 15.77
N LYS A 104 11.21 -19.11 15.69
CA LYS A 104 11.81 -17.76 15.79
C LYS A 104 12.50 -17.59 17.14
N LYS A 105 11.81 -17.86 18.25
CA LYS A 105 12.36 -17.66 19.59
C LYS A 105 13.61 -18.51 19.84
N LYS A 106 13.63 -19.76 19.36
CA LYS A 106 14.85 -20.60 19.36
C LYS A 106 15.99 -20.04 18.52
N LYS A 107 15.69 -19.36 17.40
CA LYS A 107 16.72 -18.68 16.58
C LYS A 107 17.23 -17.42 17.25
N GLU A 108 16.37 -16.64 17.90
CA GLU A 108 16.78 -15.49 18.73
C GLU A 108 17.67 -15.92 19.90
N ASP A 109 17.32 -17.02 20.59
CA ASP A 109 18.11 -17.56 21.69
C ASP A 109 19.45 -18.16 21.22
N GLU A 110 19.49 -18.81 20.04
CA GLU A 110 20.76 -19.21 19.40
C GLU A 110 21.60 -18.02 18.93
N GLN A 111 20.95 -16.92 18.50
CA GLN A 111 21.63 -15.75 17.98
C GLN A 111 22.23 -14.92 19.11
N LYS A 112 21.50 -14.71 20.22
CA LYS A 112 22.04 -14.10 21.44
C LYS A 112 23.25 -14.84 21.99
N LYS A 113 23.22 -16.18 22.00
CA LYS A 113 24.40 -16.97 22.43
C LYS A 113 25.61 -16.79 21.52
N LYS A 114 25.40 -16.62 20.21
CA LYS A 114 26.48 -16.30 19.26
C LYS A 114 27.00 -14.87 19.47
N GLU A 115 26.12 -13.91 19.74
CA GLU A 115 26.48 -12.53 20.07
C GLU A 115 27.25 -12.43 21.41
N GLU A 116 26.91 -13.24 22.41
CA GLU A 116 27.70 -13.37 23.65
C GLU A 116 29.08 -14.03 23.43
N GLU A 117 29.17 -15.05 22.57
CA GLU A 117 30.46 -15.68 22.20
C GLU A 117 31.34 -14.78 21.31
N GLU A 118 30.75 -13.96 20.43
CA GLU A 118 31.49 -12.98 19.64
C GLU A 118 31.94 -11.78 20.48
N ASN A 119 31.11 -11.26 21.40
CA ASN A 119 31.52 -10.20 22.31
C ASN A 119 32.70 -10.63 23.21
N LYS A 120 32.73 -11.90 23.67
CA LYS A 120 33.89 -12.45 24.40
C LYS A 120 35.16 -12.64 23.55
N LYS A 121 35.10 -12.41 22.24
CA LYS A 121 36.24 -12.40 21.31
C LYS A 121 36.41 -11.04 20.61
N GLY A 122 35.68 -10.01 21.05
CA GLY A 122 35.52 -8.73 20.35
C GLY A 122 36.48 -7.60 20.74
N GLY A 123 37.39 -7.81 21.71
CA GLY A 123 38.16 -6.74 22.37
C GLY A 123 38.98 -5.81 21.44
N ASP A 124 39.37 -6.28 20.26
CA ASP A 124 40.14 -5.52 19.25
C ASP A 124 39.24 -4.72 18.26
N LYS A 125 37.90 -4.87 18.32
CA LYS A 125 36.98 -4.23 17.37
C LYS A 125 36.43 -2.88 17.83
N ASP A 126 36.39 -2.60 19.13
CA ASP A 126 35.73 -1.38 19.64
C ASP A 126 36.61 -0.12 19.52
N GLU A 127 37.95 -0.25 19.41
CA GLU A 127 38.79 0.87 18.98
C GLU A 127 38.53 1.23 17.51
N LYS A 128 38.46 0.24 16.60
CA LYS A 128 38.12 0.48 15.19
C LYS A 128 36.73 1.10 15.01
N LYS A 129 35.71 0.68 15.78
CA LYS A 129 34.40 1.36 15.77
C LYS A 129 34.49 2.81 16.28
N LYS A 130 35.26 3.07 17.35
CA LYS A 130 35.48 4.45 17.83
C LYS A 130 36.20 5.32 16.80
N VAL A 131 37.14 4.75 16.04
CA VAL A 131 37.77 5.42 14.90
C VAL A 131 36.76 5.68 13.78
N ASP A 132 36.04 4.67 13.28
CA ASP A 132 35.05 4.84 12.19
C ASP A 132 33.95 5.85 12.52
N ILE A 133 33.44 5.88 13.76
CA ILE A 133 32.46 6.87 14.22
C ILE A 133 33.07 8.28 14.22
N LYS A 134 34.35 8.42 14.61
CA LYS A 134 35.09 9.68 14.57
C LYS A 134 35.34 10.13 13.12
N THR A 135 35.63 9.20 12.20
CA THR A 135 35.81 9.47 10.76
C THR A 135 34.49 9.88 10.09
N ARG A 136 33.36 9.22 10.38
CA ARG A 136 32.04 9.63 9.87
C ARG A 136 31.61 11.02 10.37
N LEU A 137 32.07 11.44 11.54
CA LEU A 137 31.92 12.82 12.03
C LEU A 137 32.89 13.82 11.34
N ILE A 138 33.80 13.35 10.49
CA ILE A 138 34.80 14.12 9.72
C ILE A 138 34.47 14.20 8.21
N ASP A 139 33.45 13.48 7.71
CA ASP A 139 33.00 13.59 6.32
C ASP A 139 32.10 14.82 6.03
N THR A 140 31.84 15.09 4.73
CA THR A 140 30.84 16.06 4.26
C THR A 140 29.52 15.39 3.90
N ILE A 141 28.41 16.05 4.18
CA ILE A 141 27.05 15.50 4.08
C ILE A 141 26.52 15.66 2.67
N ASP A 142 26.05 14.59 2.04
CA ASP A 142 25.33 14.67 0.77
C ASP A 142 23.86 15.07 1.03
N PRO A 143 23.39 16.24 0.55
CA PRO A 143 22.00 16.65 0.75
C PRO A 143 20.97 15.78 0.01
N PHE A 144 21.38 14.86 -0.87
CA PHE A 144 20.46 14.02 -1.66
C PHE A 144 20.28 12.59 -1.13
N THR A 145 21.34 11.91 -0.68
CA THR A 145 21.26 10.47 -0.30
C THR A 145 21.43 10.16 1.19
N ASP A 146 21.93 11.08 2.02
CA ASP A 146 22.19 10.80 3.45
C ASP A 146 20.90 10.74 4.30
N CYS A 147 20.36 9.53 4.53
CA CYS A 147 19.26 9.29 5.47
C CYS A 147 19.49 9.91 6.86
N HIS A 148 20.75 9.95 7.32
CA HIS A 148 21.14 10.60 8.59
C HIS A 148 20.90 12.11 8.57
N TYR A 149 21.13 12.78 7.44
CA TYR A 149 20.85 14.20 7.29
C TYR A 149 19.35 14.48 7.31
N ILE A 150 18.54 13.63 6.67
CA ILE A 150 17.08 13.76 6.66
C ILE A 150 16.49 13.50 8.05
N ALA A 151 17.03 12.54 8.81
CA ALA A 151 16.66 12.32 10.21
C ALA A 151 17.01 13.52 11.10
N TRP A 152 18.20 14.13 10.93
CA TRP A 152 18.56 15.38 11.60
C TRP A 152 17.64 16.54 11.19
N LEU A 153 17.40 16.71 9.90
CA LEU A 153 16.56 17.76 9.35
C LEU A 153 15.09 17.63 9.80
N SER A 154 14.63 16.40 10.07
CA SER A 154 13.35 16.14 10.73
C SER A 154 13.33 16.64 12.18
N LEU A 155 14.43 16.54 12.92
CA LEU A 155 14.53 17.05 14.30
C LEU A 155 14.55 18.59 14.31
N VAL A 156 15.29 19.23 13.40
CA VAL A 156 15.26 20.69 13.22
C VAL A 156 13.86 21.16 12.80
N THR A 157 13.19 20.39 11.94
CA THR A 157 11.80 20.65 11.54
C THR A 157 10.81 20.47 12.69
N LEU A 158 11.05 19.54 13.62
CA LEU A 158 10.26 19.39 14.84
C LEU A 158 10.40 20.61 15.75
N ALA A 159 11.64 21.12 15.94
CA ALA A 159 11.90 22.37 16.66
C ALA A 159 11.25 23.59 15.97
N PHE A 160 11.22 23.63 14.64
CA PHE A 160 10.51 24.66 13.89
C PHE A 160 8.99 24.58 14.08
N ASN A 161 8.39 23.38 14.05
CA ASN A 161 6.96 23.21 14.32
C ASN A 161 6.62 23.59 15.77
N TYR A 162 7.46 23.22 16.75
CA TYR A 162 7.31 23.68 18.14
C TYR A 162 7.28 25.22 18.22
N ASN A 163 8.28 25.92 17.69
CA ASN A 163 8.30 27.38 17.74
C ASN A 163 7.08 27.97 16.98
N THR A 164 6.76 27.45 15.80
CA THR A 164 5.67 27.96 14.95
C THR A 164 4.28 27.83 15.59
N TRP A 165 4.00 26.74 16.30
CA TRP A 165 2.70 26.53 16.97
C TRP A 165 2.65 27.14 18.38
N PHE A 166 3.74 27.05 19.16
CA PHE A 166 3.71 27.49 20.56
C PHE A 166 4.08 28.97 20.74
N VAL A 167 4.75 29.63 19.80
CA VAL A 167 4.93 31.10 19.87
C VAL A 167 3.60 31.80 19.55
N THR A 168 2.84 31.35 18.55
CA THR A 168 1.49 31.89 18.25
C THR A 168 0.50 31.61 19.38
N ALA A 169 0.45 30.37 19.89
CA ALA A 169 -0.40 30.03 21.04
C ALA A 169 -0.11 30.91 22.27
N ARG A 170 1.18 31.09 22.62
CA ARG A 170 1.62 31.90 23.76
C ARG A 170 1.64 33.41 23.50
N LEU A 171 1.40 33.87 22.26
CA LEU A 171 1.19 35.29 21.96
C LEU A 171 -0.25 35.71 22.25
N CYS A 172 -1.21 34.83 21.99
CA CYS A 172 -2.63 35.14 22.09
C CYS A 172 -3.29 34.65 23.38
N PHE A 173 -2.97 33.45 23.88
CA PHE A 173 -3.62 32.87 25.06
C PHE A 173 -2.78 33.06 26.34
N PRO A 174 -3.40 33.31 27.51
CA PRO A 174 -2.72 33.56 28.78
C PRO A 174 -2.22 32.26 29.43
N TYR A 175 -1.26 31.59 28.79
CA TYR A 175 -0.62 30.36 29.29
C TYR A 175 0.63 30.62 30.15
N HIS A 176 0.85 31.87 30.55
CA HIS A 176 1.95 32.35 31.39
C HIS A 176 1.58 32.26 32.87
N THR A 177 1.74 31.09 33.46
CA THR A 177 1.59 30.86 34.90
C THR A 177 2.97 30.58 35.48
N GLU A 178 3.23 30.99 36.73
CA GLU A 178 4.52 30.76 37.41
C GLU A 178 4.98 29.30 37.35
N ARG A 179 4.02 28.36 37.41
CA ARG A 179 4.27 26.91 37.30
C ARG A 179 4.53 26.41 35.87
N THR A 180 4.10 27.11 34.82
CA THR A 180 4.27 26.69 33.41
C THR A 180 5.50 27.31 32.76
N ILE A 181 5.88 28.53 33.15
CA ILE A 181 7.06 29.26 32.68
C ILE A 181 8.36 28.41 32.67
N PRO A 182 8.76 27.67 33.73
CA PRO A 182 9.99 26.87 33.70
C PRO A 182 9.97 25.74 32.66
N TYR A 183 8.82 25.11 32.41
CA TYR A 183 8.67 24.11 31.35
C TYR A 183 8.78 24.73 29.96
N TRP A 184 8.17 25.91 29.76
CA TRP A 184 8.32 26.66 28.52
C TRP A 184 9.79 27.02 28.23
N ILE A 185 10.49 27.59 29.20
CA ILE A 185 11.93 27.93 29.08
C ILE A 185 12.76 26.69 28.75
N THR A 186 12.47 25.54 29.37
CA THR A 186 13.20 24.28 29.12
C THR A 186 13.02 23.79 27.67
N LEU A 187 11.81 23.84 27.13
CA LEU A 187 11.51 23.46 25.75
C LEU A 187 12.05 24.48 24.73
N ASP A 188 11.99 25.76 25.07
CA ASP A 188 12.53 26.86 24.27
C ASP A 188 14.06 26.73 24.12
N VAL A 189 14.79 26.53 25.22
CA VAL A 189 16.25 26.30 25.22
C VAL A 189 16.63 25.03 24.44
N LEU A 190 15.84 23.96 24.55
CA LEU A 190 16.05 22.74 23.76
C LEU A 190 15.91 22.99 22.25
N ALA A 191 14.93 23.79 21.83
CA ALA A 191 14.74 24.15 20.43
C ALA A 191 15.87 25.05 19.90
N ASP A 192 16.33 26.03 20.69
CA ASP A 192 17.47 26.87 20.34
C ASP A 192 18.79 26.07 20.24
N LEU A 193 18.99 25.09 21.12
CA LEU A 193 20.15 24.19 21.07
C LEU A 193 20.16 23.32 19.79
N ILE A 194 19.00 22.83 19.34
CA ILE A 194 18.87 22.13 18.06
C ILE A 194 19.25 23.05 16.89
N TYR A 195 18.78 24.31 16.90
CA TYR A 195 19.12 25.29 15.86
C TYR A 195 20.61 25.65 15.85
N LEU A 196 21.24 25.75 17.02
CA LEU A 196 22.67 26.03 17.17
C LEU A 196 23.51 24.87 16.62
N ILE A 197 23.18 23.63 16.96
CA ILE A 197 23.84 22.43 16.42
C ILE A 197 23.71 22.39 14.89
N ASP A 198 22.53 22.70 14.35
CA ASP A 198 22.30 22.72 12.91
C ASP A 198 23.21 23.75 12.19
N CYS A 199 23.24 24.99 12.69
CA CYS A 199 24.04 26.09 12.16
C CYS A 199 25.56 25.85 12.27
N VAL A 200 26.03 25.27 13.38
CA VAL A 200 27.46 25.07 13.66
C VAL A 200 28.01 23.78 13.04
N ILE A 201 27.23 22.69 13.02
CA ILE A 201 27.71 21.35 12.65
C ILE A 201 27.19 20.92 11.28
N PHE A 202 25.91 21.12 10.95
CA PHE A 202 25.31 20.49 9.75
C PHE A 202 25.38 21.38 8.51
N GLN A 203 24.86 22.61 8.56
CA GLN A 203 24.85 23.52 7.39
C GLN A 203 26.26 23.78 6.80
N PRO A 204 27.35 23.94 7.59
CA PRO A 204 28.70 24.16 7.05
C PRO A 204 29.36 22.93 6.41
N ARG A 205 28.72 21.75 6.43
CA ARG A 205 29.25 20.48 5.89
C ARG A 205 28.50 19.97 4.64
N LYS A 206 27.44 20.68 4.24
CA LYS A 206 26.51 20.31 3.17
C LYS A 206 27.17 20.42 1.79
N GLN A 207 27.36 19.30 1.10
CA GLN A 207 27.91 19.28 -0.27
C GLN A 207 27.04 20.12 -1.21
N PHE A 208 27.67 20.77 -2.20
CA PHE A 208 26.96 21.59 -3.18
C PHE A 208 27.59 21.45 -4.57
N VAL A 209 26.77 21.64 -5.61
CA VAL A 209 27.21 21.56 -7.01
C VAL A 209 27.70 22.92 -7.49
N LYS A 210 28.84 22.96 -8.17
CA LYS A 210 29.36 24.18 -8.85
C LYS A 210 30.08 23.78 -10.13
N GLY A 211 29.64 24.30 -11.28
CA GLY A 211 30.23 23.98 -12.59
C GLY A 211 29.97 22.56 -13.10
N GLY A 212 29.14 21.78 -12.39
CA GLY A 212 28.90 20.35 -12.63
C GLY A 212 29.47 19.48 -11.51
N ASP A 213 30.57 19.90 -10.88
CA ASP A 213 31.24 19.14 -9.83
C ASP A 213 30.52 19.25 -8.47
N ILE A 214 30.49 18.12 -7.74
CA ILE A 214 30.02 18.05 -6.35
C ILE A 214 31.20 18.40 -5.43
N ILE A 215 31.19 19.62 -4.87
CA ILE A 215 32.27 20.09 -4.00
C ILE A 215 32.13 19.46 -2.60
N LYS A 216 33.17 18.72 -2.20
CA LYS A 216 33.31 18.05 -0.90
C LYS A 216 34.33 18.72 0.03
N ASP A 217 34.98 19.80 -0.42
CA ASP A 217 35.98 20.51 0.36
C ASP A 217 35.34 21.32 1.50
N ARG A 218 35.52 20.86 2.74
CA ARG A 218 34.97 21.50 3.95
C ARG A 218 35.28 23.00 4.07
N VAL A 219 36.45 23.46 3.60
CA VAL A 219 36.81 24.89 3.60
C VAL A 219 35.95 25.68 2.62
N VAL A 220 35.77 25.15 1.40
CA VAL A 220 34.98 25.78 0.33
C VAL A 220 33.50 25.78 0.70
N THR A 221 32.99 24.68 1.26
CA THR A 221 31.61 24.56 1.75
C THR A 221 31.33 25.51 2.91
N LYS A 222 32.21 25.56 3.93
CA LYS A 222 32.06 26.50 5.05
C LYS A 222 32.11 27.97 4.59
N LYS A 223 32.96 28.29 3.61
CA LYS A 223 32.95 29.61 2.96
C LYS A 223 31.62 29.86 2.24
N LYS A 224 31.17 28.95 1.37
CA LYS A 224 29.91 29.10 0.61
C LYS A 224 28.68 29.23 1.51
N TYR A 225 28.67 28.60 2.69
CA TYR A 225 27.61 28.81 3.69
C TYR A 225 27.68 30.22 4.31
N ARG A 226 28.84 30.68 4.77
CA ARG A 226 29.01 32.04 5.32
C ARG A 226 28.69 33.15 4.31
N ASP A 227 29.00 32.91 3.04
CA ASP A 227 28.73 33.81 1.91
C ASP A 227 27.27 33.71 1.40
N SER A 228 26.37 33.02 2.12
CA SER A 228 24.97 32.80 1.74
C SER A 228 24.00 33.55 2.65
N GLU A 229 22.91 34.07 2.07
CA GLU A 229 21.80 34.68 2.82
C GLU A 229 21.24 33.75 3.91
N ARG A 230 21.29 32.43 3.71
CA ARG A 230 20.86 31.44 4.71
C ARG A 230 21.63 31.57 6.03
N PHE A 231 22.94 31.86 6.00
CA PHE A 231 23.72 32.07 7.23
C PHE A 231 23.28 33.35 7.96
N LYS A 232 22.84 34.40 7.24
CA LYS A 232 22.24 35.59 7.86
C LYS A 232 20.91 35.25 8.51
N ALA A 233 20.03 34.51 7.82
CA ALA A 233 18.75 34.05 8.37
C ALA A 233 18.92 33.14 9.61
N ASP A 234 19.81 32.15 9.53
CA ASP A 234 20.18 31.29 10.66
C ASP A 234 20.67 32.11 11.85
N MET A 235 21.59 33.07 11.64
CA MET A 235 22.14 33.89 12.72
C MET A 235 21.11 34.87 13.32
N LEU A 236 20.24 35.48 12.51
CA LEU A 236 19.11 36.30 13.00
C LEU A 236 18.11 35.47 13.81
N SER A 237 17.85 34.22 13.40
CA SER A 237 16.96 33.29 14.12
C SER A 237 17.51 32.82 15.47
N LEU A 238 18.83 32.94 15.68
CA LEU A 238 19.54 32.53 16.89
C LEU A 238 19.83 33.69 17.87
N ILE A 239 19.43 34.93 17.55
CA ILE A 239 19.60 36.07 18.49
C ILE A 239 18.75 35.81 19.75
N PRO A 240 19.35 35.79 20.96
CA PRO A 240 18.68 35.40 22.20
C PRO A 240 17.88 36.58 22.80
N PHE A 241 16.90 37.10 22.07
CA PHE A 241 16.02 38.17 22.55
C PHE A 241 15.19 37.76 23.79
N ASP A 242 15.12 36.47 24.12
CA ASP A 242 14.52 35.94 25.36
C ASP A 242 15.22 36.48 26.64
N VAL A 243 16.48 36.95 26.55
CA VAL A 243 17.14 37.65 27.67
C VAL A 243 16.38 38.92 28.07
N LEU A 244 15.59 39.51 27.17
CA LEU A 244 14.73 40.66 27.47
C LEU A 244 13.57 40.32 28.43
N TYR A 245 13.25 39.03 28.67
CA TYR A 245 12.24 38.62 29.65
C TYR A 245 12.57 39.07 31.08
N PHE A 246 13.86 39.23 31.42
CA PHE A 246 14.29 39.73 32.74
C PHE A 246 13.94 41.20 32.99
N HIS A 247 13.64 41.99 31.95
CA HIS A 247 13.33 43.42 32.07
C HIS A 247 11.89 43.77 31.65
N PHE A 248 11.38 43.16 30.58
CA PHE A 248 10.05 43.46 30.03
C PHE A 248 8.94 42.45 30.42
N GLY A 249 9.29 41.48 31.27
CA GLY A 249 8.46 40.31 31.60
C GLY A 249 8.43 39.27 30.48
N PHE A 250 7.84 38.10 30.76
CA PHE A 250 7.73 37.02 29.78
C PHE A 250 6.77 37.41 28.65
N ARG A 251 7.32 37.83 27.50
CA ARG A 251 6.55 38.28 26.32
C ARG A 251 6.94 37.48 25.08
N SER A 252 6.10 36.53 24.69
CA SER A 252 6.38 35.56 23.60
C SER A 252 6.72 36.18 22.24
N ILE A 253 6.38 37.46 22.01
CA ILE A 253 6.73 38.20 20.79
C ILE A 253 8.25 38.29 20.54
N PHE A 254 9.08 38.37 21.58
CA PHE A 254 10.55 38.43 21.41
C PHE A 254 11.14 37.16 20.78
N ARG A 255 10.39 36.05 20.80
CA ARG A 255 10.79 34.77 20.21
C ARG A 255 10.40 34.61 18.74
N ALA A 256 9.68 35.59 18.15
CA ALA A 256 9.22 35.53 16.76
C ALA A 256 10.36 35.43 15.73
N ASN A 257 11.60 35.82 16.08
CA ASN A 257 12.76 35.65 15.21
C ASN A 257 13.06 34.19 14.85
N ARG A 258 12.63 33.21 15.66
CA ARG A 258 12.79 31.77 15.36
C ARG A 258 11.98 31.30 14.15
N LEU A 259 10.98 32.09 13.72
CA LEU A 259 10.16 31.80 12.53
C LEU A 259 10.93 32.05 11.22
N LEU A 260 12.04 32.81 11.26
CA LEU A 260 12.92 33.03 10.10
C LEU A 260 13.57 31.73 9.56
N LYS A 261 13.54 30.64 10.34
CA LYS A 261 14.10 29.34 9.95
C LYS A 261 13.19 28.49 9.03
N ALA A 262 12.10 29.08 8.52
CA ALA A 262 11.10 28.42 7.67
C ALA A 262 11.67 27.70 6.43
N ASP A 263 12.73 28.22 5.81
CA ASP A 263 13.46 27.57 4.71
C ASP A 263 13.88 26.13 5.03
N THR A 264 14.14 25.83 6.30
CA THR A 264 14.55 24.50 6.76
C THR A 264 13.37 23.52 6.76
N PHE A 265 12.15 23.98 7.03
CA PHE A 265 10.92 23.19 6.88
C PHE A 265 10.63 22.90 5.40
N PHE A 266 10.79 23.88 4.51
CA PHE A 266 10.58 23.67 3.08
C PHE A 266 11.60 22.70 2.49
N GLU A 267 12.89 22.86 2.83
CA GLU A 267 13.91 21.89 2.43
C GLU A 267 13.61 20.47 2.96
N PHE A 268 13.20 20.34 4.23
CA PHE A 268 12.77 19.04 4.76
C PHE A 268 11.60 18.45 3.95
N SER A 269 10.64 19.30 3.61
CA SER A 269 9.46 18.91 2.85
C SER A 269 9.82 18.35 1.48
N ASP A 270 10.70 19.01 0.75
CA ASP A 270 11.10 18.63 -0.61
C ASP A 270 11.98 17.37 -0.59
N ARG A 271 12.89 17.26 0.38
CA ARG A 271 13.72 16.05 0.57
C ARG A 271 12.87 14.84 0.90
N LEU A 272 11.95 14.97 1.87
CA LEU A 272 11.06 13.87 2.23
C LEU A 272 10.11 13.51 1.07
N GLU A 273 9.63 14.49 0.30
CA GLU A 273 8.84 14.23 -0.91
C GLU A 273 9.62 13.44 -1.96
N SER A 274 10.90 13.78 -2.18
CA SER A 274 11.75 13.13 -3.20
C SER A 274 12.16 11.69 -2.88
N ILE A 275 12.14 11.30 -1.61
CA ILE A 275 12.62 9.99 -1.12
C ILE A 275 11.46 9.04 -0.78
N MET A 276 10.29 9.58 -0.46
CA MET A 276 9.10 8.76 -0.22
C MET A 276 8.60 8.12 -1.51
N THR A 277 8.67 6.78 -1.59
CA THR A 277 8.14 5.94 -2.68
C THR A 277 6.67 6.23 -3.05
N LYS A 278 5.94 6.90 -2.15
CA LYS A 278 4.57 7.39 -2.33
C LYS A 278 4.47 8.88 -1.96
N ALA A 279 5.20 9.74 -2.67
CA ALA A 279 5.24 11.19 -2.48
C ALA A 279 3.87 11.85 -2.25
N TYR A 280 2.80 11.36 -2.90
CA TYR A 280 1.43 11.86 -2.70
C TYR A 280 0.95 11.78 -1.24
N ILE A 281 1.41 10.80 -0.45
CA ILE A 281 1.07 10.67 0.98
C ILE A 281 1.60 11.88 1.75
N TRP A 282 2.85 12.28 1.47
CA TRP A 282 3.45 13.46 2.10
C TRP A 282 2.74 14.75 1.69
N ARG A 283 2.35 14.89 0.42
CA ARG A 283 1.54 16.03 -0.05
C ARG A 283 0.22 16.16 0.73
N VAL A 284 -0.52 15.06 0.93
CA VAL A 284 -1.74 15.06 1.76
C VAL A 284 -1.44 15.48 3.21
N ILE A 285 -0.39 14.94 3.83
CA ILE A 285 0.01 15.30 5.20
C ILE A 285 0.35 16.79 5.31
N ARG A 286 1.10 17.33 4.34
CA ARG A 286 1.49 18.75 4.27
C ARG A 286 0.27 19.67 4.15
N THR A 287 -0.63 19.40 3.21
CA THR A 287 -1.85 20.22 3.01
C THR A 287 -2.81 20.13 4.20
N ILE A 288 -2.92 18.98 4.88
CA ILE A 288 -3.65 18.87 6.16
C ILE A 288 -2.97 19.68 7.26
N GLY A 289 -1.63 19.63 7.36
CA GLY A 289 -0.87 20.43 8.33
C GLY A 289 -1.08 21.92 8.16
N TYR A 290 -1.11 22.41 6.91
CA TYR A 290 -1.42 23.81 6.61
C TYR A 290 -2.86 24.19 7.00
N LEU A 291 -3.87 23.35 6.72
CA LEU A 291 -5.25 23.58 7.18
C LEU A 291 -5.32 23.67 8.72
N LEU A 292 -4.72 22.72 9.43
CA LEU A 292 -4.73 22.71 10.89
C LEU A 292 -4.01 23.93 11.49
N PHE A 293 -2.94 24.41 10.85
CA PHE A 293 -2.25 25.62 11.29
C PHE A 293 -3.05 26.90 10.98
N MET A 294 -3.73 26.98 9.83
CA MET A 294 -4.63 28.10 9.53
C MET A 294 -5.83 28.16 10.49
N LEU A 295 -6.38 27.00 10.88
CA LEU A 295 -7.39 26.89 11.94
C LEU A 295 -6.85 27.34 13.30
N HIS A 296 -5.62 26.97 13.64
CA HIS A 296 -4.94 27.41 14.85
C HIS A 296 -4.75 28.94 14.88
N LEU A 297 -4.26 29.55 13.78
CA LEU A 297 -4.12 31.00 13.67
C LEU A 297 -5.47 31.71 13.78
N ASN A 298 -6.52 31.20 13.13
CA ASN A 298 -7.86 31.75 13.21
C ASN A 298 -8.43 31.70 14.64
N ALA A 299 -8.18 30.61 15.37
CA ALA A 299 -8.55 30.46 16.77
C ALA A 299 -7.81 31.46 17.69
N CYS A 300 -6.52 31.71 17.43
CA CYS A 300 -5.73 32.70 18.14
C CYS A 300 -6.25 34.13 17.91
N VAL A 301 -6.50 34.49 16.65
CA VAL A 301 -7.05 35.80 16.26
C VAL A 301 -8.46 36.03 16.82
N TYR A 302 -9.31 35.01 16.82
CA TYR A 302 -10.65 35.07 17.45
C TYR A 302 -10.59 35.23 18.98
N TYR A 303 -9.60 34.63 19.65
CA TYR A 303 -9.41 34.86 21.08
C TYR A 303 -8.98 36.30 21.38
N VAL A 304 -8.03 36.86 20.61
CA VAL A 304 -7.62 38.27 20.75
C VAL A 304 -8.79 39.23 20.48
N ALA A 305 -9.63 38.95 19.47
CA ALA A 305 -10.85 39.72 19.22
C ALA A 305 -11.87 39.61 20.38
N SER A 306 -11.99 38.42 20.99
CA SER A 306 -12.83 38.20 22.18
C SER A 306 -12.32 38.95 23.41
N ASP A 307 -11.00 39.04 23.59
CA ASP A 307 -10.37 39.72 24.72
C ASP A 307 -10.44 41.25 24.58
N TYR A 308 -10.18 41.78 23.36
CA TYR A 308 -10.32 43.19 23.02
C TYR A 308 -11.73 43.74 23.28
N GLN A 309 -12.76 43.01 22.83
CA GLN A 309 -14.16 43.32 23.13
C GLN A 309 -14.45 43.12 24.63
N GLY A 310 -13.91 42.05 25.20
CA GLY A 310 -13.97 41.66 26.61
C GLY A 310 -14.68 40.32 26.79
N ILE A 311 -13.95 39.36 27.36
CA ILE A 311 -14.39 37.97 27.59
C ILE A 311 -15.76 37.94 28.28
N GLY A 312 -16.71 37.21 27.70
CA GLY A 312 -18.05 37.00 28.24
C GLY A 312 -19.03 38.19 28.17
N LYS A 313 -18.66 39.35 27.60
CA LYS A 313 -19.58 40.50 27.51
C LYS A 313 -20.72 40.35 26.49
N THR A 314 -20.51 39.55 25.43
CA THR A 314 -21.52 39.30 24.39
C THR A 314 -21.71 37.79 24.17
N HIS A 315 -22.77 37.41 23.45
CA HIS A 315 -23.03 36.02 23.09
C HIS A 315 -22.18 35.54 21.88
N TRP A 316 -21.46 36.44 21.22
CA TRP A 316 -20.51 36.09 20.15
C TRP A 316 -19.12 35.72 20.71
N VAL A 317 -18.57 36.52 21.63
CA VAL A 317 -17.21 36.33 22.17
C VAL A 317 -17.02 35.04 22.97
N TYR A 318 -15.76 34.62 23.17
CA TYR A 318 -15.43 33.57 24.15
C TYR A 318 -15.98 33.91 25.54
N SER A 319 -16.73 32.96 26.14
CA SER A 319 -17.50 33.15 27.37
C SER A 319 -16.77 32.85 28.68
N GLY A 320 -15.42 32.83 28.67
CA GLY A 320 -14.59 32.62 29.87
C GLY A 320 -14.54 31.19 30.41
N LEU A 321 -15.63 30.43 30.26
CA LEU A 321 -15.81 29.09 30.81
C LEU A 321 -15.08 27.99 30.01
N GLY A 322 -14.45 27.06 30.74
CA GLY A 322 -13.78 25.89 30.16
C GLY A 322 -12.40 26.20 29.57
N ASN A 323 -11.93 25.38 28.63
CA ASN A 323 -10.65 25.61 27.97
C ASN A 323 -10.81 26.59 26.79
N ALA A 324 -10.22 27.77 26.94
CA ALA A 324 -10.24 28.85 25.95
C ALA A 324 -9.81 28.40 24.55
N TYR A 325 -8.68 27.69 24.44
CA TYR A 325 -8.17 27.23 23.15
C TYR A 325 -9.14 26.30 22.44
N LEU A 326 -9.72 25.32 23.14
CA LEU A 326 -10.67 24.38 22.53
C LEU A 326 -11.97 25.06 22.08
N ARG A 327 -12.50 26.03 22.84
CA ARG A 327 -13.70 26.78 22.40
C ARG A 327 -13.41 27.71 21.23
N CYS A 328 -12.26 28.39 21.24
CA CYS A 328 -11.84 29.25 20.12
C CYS A 328 -11.52 28.45 18.86
N TYR A 329 -10.90 27.27 19.00
CA TYR A 329 -10.64 26.35 17.89
C TYR A 329 -11.94 25.75 17.33
N TYR A 330 -12.93 25.47 18.18
CA TYR A 330 -14.27 25.05 17.72
C TYR A 330 -14.99 26.16 16.94
N HIS A 331 -14.89 27.43 17.36
CA HIS A 331 -15.37 28.56 16.57
C HIS A 331 -14.64 28.63 15.22
N ALA A 332 -13.29 28.59 15.22
CA ALA A 332 -12.46 28.66 14.02
C ALA A 332 -12.74 27.55 12.99
N VAL A 333 -12.97 26.31 13.46
CA VAL A 333 -13.39 25.18 12.60
C VAL A 333 -14.74 25.47 11.94
N ARG A 334 -15.68 26.07 12.66
CA ARG A 334 -17.02 26.38 12.13
C ARG A 334 -17.01 27.57 11.17
N SER A 335 -16.23 28.60 11.44
CA SER A 335 -16.09 29.76 10.54
C SER A 335 -15.27 29.43 9.29
N LEU A 336 -14.06 28.88 9.43
CA LEU A 336 -13.13 28.70 8.33
C LEU A 336 -13.55 27.58 7.35
N ILE A 337 -14.26 26.56 7.83
CA ILE A 337 -14.81 25.46 7.01
C ILE A 337 -16.30 25.72 6.65
N ASN A 338 -16.86 26.88 7.06
CA ASN A 338 -18.27 27.26 6.85
C ASN A 338 -19.30 26.23 7.39
N ILE A 339 -18.97 25.53 8.48
CA ILE A 339 -19.89 24.64 9.19
C ILE A 339 -20.76 25.49 10.12
N GLY A 340 -21.92 25.91 9.61
CA GLY A 340 -22.81 26.88 10.25
C GLY A 340 -23.36 26.55 11.64
N GLY A 341 -24.19 27.44 12.17
CA GLY A 341 -24.66 27.43 13.56
C GLY A 341 -23.65 28.04 14.55
N LEU A 342 -22.88 29.03 14.08
CA LEU A 342 -22.18 30.00 14.93
C LEU A 342 -23.20 30.93 15.61
N THR A 343 -22.78 31.61 16.68
CA THR A 343 -23.58 32.63 17.35
C THR A 343 -23.64 33.91 16.50
N GLU A 344 -24.78 34.59 16.51
CA GLU A 344 -24.99 35.77 15.68
C GLU A 344 -24.17 36.97 16.22
N PRO A 345 -23.38 37.66 15.37
CA PRO A 345 -22.68 38.87 15.76
C PRO A 345 -23.64 40.06 15.81
N HIS A 346 -23.59 40.87 16.87
CA HIS A 346 -24.54 41.99 17.07
C HIS A 346 -23.88 43.36 16.96
N THR A 347 -22.61 43.49 17.36
CA THR A 347 -21.86 44.75 17.24
C THR A 347 -21.14 44.84 15.89
N LEU A 348 -20.90 46.07 15.42
CA LEU A 348 -20.23 46.32 14.13
C LEU A 348 -18.88 45.60 14.02
N PHE A 349 -18.09 45.58 15.10
CA PHE A 349 -16.80 44.87 15.15
C PHE A 349 -16.96 43.35 14.93
N GLU A 350 -17.90 42.72 15.63
CA GLU A 350 -18.18 41.29 15.49
C GLU A 350 -18.69 40.96 14.07
N ILE A 351 -19.55 41.80 13.50
CA ILE A 351 -20.10 41.62 12.14
C ILE A 351 -18.99 41.73 11.09
N THR A 352 -18.15 42.76 11.17
CA THR A 352 -17.02 42.95 10.25
C THR A 352 -16.01 41.79 10.39
N PHE A 353 -15.63 41.41 11.61
CA PHE A 353 -14.75 40.27 11.86
C PHE A 353 -15.33 38.98 11.27
N GLN A 354 -16.61 38.69 11.54
CA GLN A 354 -17.27 37.47 11.09
C GLN A 354 -17.37 37.40 9.56
N MET A 355 -17.66 38.51 8.89
CA MET A 355 -17.64 38.61 7.42
C MET A 355 -16.22 38.37 6.86
N THR A 356 -15.20 39.08 7.35
CA THR A 356 -13.81 38.88 6.90
C THR A 356 -13.33 37.45 7.14
N ASN A 357 -13.75 36.83 8.24
CA ASN A 357 -13.44 35.44 8.56
C ASN A 357 -14.10 34.48 7.55
N PHE A 358 -15.38 34.66 7.22
CA PHE A 358 -16.05 33.84 6.19
C PHE A 358 -15.43 34.01 4.79
N PHE A 359 -15.14 35.23 4.34
CA PHE A 359 -14.47 35.46 3.05
C PHE A 359 -13.10 34.76 2.99
N THR A 360 -12.33 34.84 4.07
CA THR A 360 -11.03 34.16 4.21
C THR A 360 -11.20 32.64 4.23
N GLY A 361 -12.19 32.13 4.97
CA GLY A 361 -12.52 30.71 5.05
C GLY A 361 -12.90 30.10 3.70
N VAL A 362 -13.77 30.77 2.93
CA VAL A 362 -14.12 30.34 1.56
C VAL A 362 -12.88 30.25 0.66
N PHE A 363 -11.97 31.23 0.71
CA PHE A 363 -10.75 31.22 -0.10
C PHE A 363 -9.77 30.11 0.31
N VAL A 364 -9.49 29.98 1.62
CA VAL A 364 -8.61 28.94 2.17
C VAL A 364 -9.18 27.54 1.89
N PHE A 365 -10.47 27.32 2.13
CA PHE A 365 -11.10 26.02 1.89
C PHE A 365 -11.15 25.65 0.39
N SER A 366 -11.41 26.61 -0.49
CA SER A 366 -11.40 26.42 -1.95
C SER A 366 -10.00 26.01 -2.46
N THR A 367 -8.95 26.73 -2.04
CA THR A 367 -7.57 26.40 -2.45
C THR A 367 -7.10 25.04 -1.93
N LEU A 368 -7.51 24.64 -0.72
CA LEU A 368 -7.24 23.31 -0.15
C LEU A 368 -7.95 22.19 -0.92
N ILE A 369 -9.21 22.40 -1.34
CA ILE A 369 -9.94 21.44 -2.20
C ILE A 369 -9.23 21.27 -3.56
N GLY A 370 -8.75 22.36 -4.16
CA GLY A 370 -7.95 22.34 -5.38
C GLY A 370 -6.69 21.47 -5.22
N GLN A 371 -5.87 21.75 -4.21
CA GLN A 371 -4.66 20.95 -3.93
C GLN A 371 -4.98 19.47 -3.68
N MET A 372 -6.04 19.16 -2.92
CA MET A 372 -6.44 17.77 -2.67
C MET A 372 -6.88 17.05 -3.95
N ARG A 373 -7.60 17.72 -4.86
CA ARG A 373 -7.93 17.17 -6.18
C ARG A 373 -6.67 16.82 -6.97
N ASP A 374 -5.69 17.71 -7.03
CA ASP A 374 -4.46 17.50 -7.81
C ASP A 374 -3.61 16.37 -7.23
N VAL A 375 -3.51 16.27 -5.90
CA VAL A 375 -2.80 15.18 -5.21
C VAL A 375 -3.50 13.82 -5.42
N ILE A 376 -4.83 13.77 -5.40
CA ILE A 376 -5.61 12.56 -5.71
C ILE A 376 -5.47 12.18 -7.20
N GLY A 377 -5.50 13.15 -8.11
CA GLY A 377 -5.29 12.93 -9.54
C GLY A 377 -3.92 12.33 -9.83
N ALA A 378 -2.86 12.89 -9.24
CA ALA A 378 -1.52 12.34 -9.33
C ALA A 378 -1.41 10.92 -8.73
N ALA A 379 -2.05 10.67 -7.58
CA ALA A 379 -2.04 9.35 -6.93
C ALA A 379 -2.77 8.26 -7.74
N THR A 380 -3.78 8.63 -8.53
CA THR A 380 -4.57 7.70 -9.36
C THR A 380 -4.12 7.64 -10.83
N ALA A 381 -3.17 8.49 -11.25
CA ALA A 381 -2.80 8.70 -12.66
C ALA A 381 -2.62 7.41 -13.49
N GLY A 382 -1.81 6.45 -13.01
CA GLY A 382 -1.58 5.19 -13.72
C GLY A 382 -2.84 4.31 -13.85
N GLN A 383 -3.68 4.26 -12.81
CA GLN A 383 -4.96 3.53 -12.85
C GLN A 383 -5.97 4.22 -13.79
N THR A 384 -5.95 5.55 -13.86
CA THR A 384 -6.77 6.33 -14.81
C THR A 384 -6.31 6.13 -16.26
N TYR A 385 -4.99 6.12 -16.51
CA TYR A 385 -4.40 5.78 -17.82
C TYR A 385 -4.79 4.37 -18.27
N PHE A 386 -4.63 3.37 -17.39
CA PHE A 386 -5.02 1.98 -17.66
C PHE A 386 -6.49 1.87 -18.07
N ARG A 387 -7.40 2.47 -17.28
CA ARG A 387 -8.84 2.47 -17.56
C ARG A 387 -9.14 3.17 -18.88
N SER A 388 -8.59 4.37 -19.10
CA SER A 388 -8.80 5.11 -20.35
C SER A 388 -8.33 4.33 -21.58
N SER A 389 -7.16 3.68 -21.52
CA SER A 389 -6.65 2.87 -22.64
C SER A 389 -7.54 1.65 -22.94
N MET A 390 -7.97 0.92 -21.89
CA MET A 390 -8.90 -0.19 -22.01
C MET A 390 -10.26 0.28 -22.56
N ASP A 391 -10.83 1.34 -22.00
CA ASP A 391 -12.17 1.83 -22.34
C ASP A 391 -12.22 2.45 -23.74
N ASN A 392 -11.17 3.17 -24.17
CA ASN A 392 -11.00 3.63 -25.55
C ASN A 392 -10.94 2.43 -26.54
N THR A 393 -10.22 1.37 -26.17
CA THR A 393 -10.15 0.15 -27.01
C THR A 393 -11.49 -0.57 -27.07
N VAL A 394 -12.23 -0.65 -25.95
CA VAL A 394 -13.57 -1.24 -25.90
C VAL A 394 -14.57 -0.41 -26.70
N ALA A 395 -14.52 0.93 -26.61
CA ALA A 395 -15.35 1.81 -27.42
C ALA A 395 -15.12 1.58 -28.92
N TYR A 396 -13.85 1.54 -29.37
CA TYR A 396 -13.50 1.20 -30.75
C TYR A 396 -14.07 -0.17 -31.18
N MET A 397 -13.95 -1.20 -30.34
CA MET A 397 -14.51 -2.53 -30.65
C MET A 397 -16.04 -2.53 -30.76
N VAL A 398 -16.75 -1.74 -29.93
CA VAL A 398 -18.21 -1.62 -29.97
C VAL A 398 -18.66 -0.85 -31.22
N THR A 399 -18.01 0.26 -31.56
CA THR A 399 -18.28 1.04 -32.78
C THR A 399 -18.05 0.22 -34.05
N ASN A 400 -17.05 -0.67 -34.07
CA ASN A 400 -16.77 -1.57 -35.19
C ASN A 400 -17.51 -2.93 -35.09
N HIS A 401 -18.53 -3.04 -34.22
CA HIS A 401 -19.39 -4.21 -34.05
C HIS A 401 -18.65 -5.55 -33.80
N ILE A 402 -17.47 -5.49 -33.17
CA ILE A 402 -16.63 -6.67 -32.94
C ILE A 402 -17.27 -7.60 -31.90
N PRO A 403 -17.36 -8.93 -32.14
CA PRO A 403 -18.07 -9.87 -31.25
C PRO A 403 -17.58 -9.85 -29.80
N ALA A 404 -18.52 -9.98 -28.85
CA ALA A 404 -18.25 -9.93 -27.41
C ALA A 404 -17.18 -10.93 -26.92
N LEU A 405 -17.00 -12.08 -27.60
CA LEU A 405 -15.93 -13.04 -27.33
C LEU A 405 -14.54 -12.40 -27.49
N VAL A 406 -14.34 -11.60 -28.54
CA VAL A 406 -13.09 -10.88 -28.80
C VAL A 406 -12.94 -9.71 -27.82
N GLN A 407 -14.02 -8.97 -27.53
CA GLN A 407 -14.00 -7.90 -26.53
C GLN A 407 -13.57 -8.41 -25.15
N ASN A 408 -14.12 -9.54 -24.71
CA ASN A 408 -13.77 -10.17 -23.43
C ASN A 408 -12.33 -10.70 -23.42
N ARG A 409 -11.84 -11.24 -24.54
CA ARG A 409 -10.42 -11.63 -24.70
C ARG A 409 -9.49 -10.42 -24.56
N VAL A 410 -9.79 -9.31 -25.24
CA VAL A 410 -9.02 -8.05 -25.15
C VAL A 410 -9.07 -7.45 -23.74
N ARG A 411 -10.24 -7.41 -23.09
CA ARG A 411 -10.37 -6.98 -21.68
C ARG A 411 -9.54 -7.85 -20.74
N THR A 412 -9.55 -9.17 -20.94
CA THR A 412 -8.75 -10.12 -20.13
C THR A 412 -7.25 -9.89 -20.31
N TRP A 413 -6.81 -9.59 -21.53
CA TRP A 413 -5.41 -9.20 -21.80
C TRP A 413 -5.02 -7.90 -21.08
N TYR A 414 -5.85 -6.85 -21.17
CA TYR A 414 -5.62 -5.59 -20.47
C TYR A 414 -5.50 -5.80 -18.95
N THR A 415 -6.50 -6.43 -18.32
CA THR A 415 -6.50 -6.67 -16.86
C THR A 415 -5.29 -7.49 -16.43
N TYR A 416 -5.00 -8.63 -17.10
CA TYR A 416 -3.88 -9.46 -16.69
C TYR A 416 -2.52 -8.78 -16.93
N THR A 417 -2.35 -8.02 -18.01
CA THR A 417 -1.12 -7.26 -18.29
C THR A 417 -0.87 -6.23 -17.21
N TRP A 418 -1.91 -5.49 -16.81
CA TRP A 418 -1.84 -4.54 -15.70
C TRP A 418 -1.53 -5.22 -14.35
N ASP A 419 -2.21 -6.31 -14.02
CA ASP A 419 -1.99 -7.05 -12.77
C ASP A 419 -0.61 -7.75 -12.71
N ALA A 420 0.00 -8.06 -13.87
CA ALA A 420 1.29 -8.76 -13.96
C ALA A 420 2.51 -7.83 -14.14
N GLN A 421 2.35 -6.64 -14.73
CA GLN A 421 3.45 -5.70 -15.01
C GLN A 421 3.29 -4.32 -14.34
N GLY A 422 2.08 -3.92 -13.93
CA GLY A 422 1.79 -2.58 -13.40
C GLY A 422 1.87 -1.44 -14.44
N MET A 423 2.03 -1.79 -15.72
CA MET A 423 2.15 -0.89 -16.88
C MET A 423 1.69 -1.62 -18.15
N LEU A 424 1.39 -0.86 -19.21
CA LEU A 424 0.96 -1.42 -20.51
C LEU A 424 2.09 -1.48 -21.54
N ASP A 425 3.08 -0.59 -21.44
CA ASP A 425 4.35 -0.65 -22.18
C ASP A 425 5.49 -0.32 -21.22
N GLU A 426 6.60 -1.05 -21.37
CA GLU A 426 7.86 -0.87 -20.63
C GLU A 426 8.79 0.10 -21.39
N SER A 427 8.61 0.23 -22.71
CA SER A 427 9.43 1.06 -23.62
C SER A 427 9.24 2.55 -23.35
N GLU A 428 7.98 3.02 -23.26
CA GLU A 428 7.63 4.42 -22.99
C GLU A 428 8.22 4.99 -21.67
N LEU A 429 8.56 4.11 -20.72
CA LEU A 429 9.25 4.47 -19.48
C LEU A 429 10.77 4.55 -19.68
N LEU A 430 11.35 3.58 -20.40
CA LEU A 430 12.80 3.45 -20.58
C LEU A 430 13.37 4.43 -21.61
N ASP A 431 12.62 4.82 -22.63
CA ASP A 431 13.06 5.77 -23.69
C ASP A 431 13.30 7.20 -23.19
N LYS A 432 12.80 7.55 -22.00
CA LYS A 432 13.00 8.86 -21.36
C LYS A 432 14.35 8.99 -20.64
N MET A 433 15.14 7.91 -20.56
CA MET A 433 16.43 7.87 -19.86
C MET A 433 17.63 7.81 -20.82
N PRO A 434 18.78 8.41 -20.46
CA PRO A 434 20.02 8.26 -21.21
C PRO A 434 20.43 6.78 -21.36
N LEU A 435 21.01 6.44 -22.52
CA LEU A 435 21.36 5.05 -22.88
C LEU A 435 22.10 4.31 -21.75
N VAL A 436 23.09 4.94 -21.13
CA VAL A 436 23.91 4.34 -20.04
C VAL A 436 23.05 3.88 -18.86
N MET A 437 22.06 4.68 -18.44
CA MET A 437 21.15 4.33 -17.33
C MET A 437 20.20 3.19 -17.73
N ARG A 438 19.64 3.25 -18.95
CA ARG A 438 18.81 2.18 -19.48
C ARG A 438 19.57 0.85 -19.60
N THR A 439 20.84 0.90 -20.00
CA THR A 439 21.73 -0.28 -20.07
C THR A 439 21.96 -0.89 -18.69
N ALA A 440 22.25 -0.08 -17.66
CA ALA A 440 22.41 -0.58 -16.29
C ALA A 440 21.14 -1.30 -15.78
N ILE A 441 19.97 -0.69 -15.98
CA ILE A 441 18.66 -1.27 -15.61
C ILE A 441 18.42 -2.60 -16.35
N ALA A 442 18.68 -2.64 -17.67
CA ALA A 442 18.50 -3.85 -18.48
C ALA A 442 19.42 -4.99 -18.03
N VAL A 443 20.68 -4.67 -17.67
CA VAL A 443 21.66 -5.62 -17.13
C VAL A 443 21.17 -6.23 -15.82
N ASP A 444 20.82 -5.41 -14.83
CA ASP A 444 20.47 -5.87 -13.49
C ASP A 444 19.18 -6.71 -13.47
N ILE A 445 18.19 -6.37 -14.30
CA ILE A 445 16.93 -7.12 -14.37
C ILE A 445 17.11 -8.48 -15.09
N ASN A 446 17.84 -8.52 -16.21
CA ASN A 446 17.73 -9.64 -17.16
C ASN A 446 19.03 -10.40 -17.46
N LEU A 447 20.23 -9.84 -17.29
CA LEU A 447 21.46 -10.47 -17.77
C LEU A 447 21.71 -11.84 -17.12
N ALA A 448 21.48 -11.95 -15.81
CA ALA A 448 21.63 -13.19 -15.05
C ALA A 448 20.60 -14.28 -15.45
N THR A 449 19.53 -13.93 -16.17
CA THR A 449 18.60 -14.89 -16.79
C THR A 449 19.12 -15.29 -18.17
N PHE A 450 19.56 -14.31 -18.98
CA PHE A 450 20.01 -14.53 -20.36
C PHE A 450 21.29 -15.37 -20.47
N GLN A 451 22.26 -15.18 -19.57
CA GLN A 451 23.47 -16.00 -19.49
C GLN A 451 23.19 -17.49 -19.24
N LYS A 452 22.05 -17.84 -18.61
CA LYS A 452 21.66 -19.22 -18.30
C LYS A 452 21.04 -19.96 -19.49
N ILE A 453 20.60 -19.23 -20.53
CA ILE A 453 19.92 -19.79 -21.70
C ILE A 453 20.91 -20.57 -22.56
N ASP A 454 20.60 -21.84 -22.86
CA ASP A 454 21.51 -22.74 -23.60
C ASP A 454 21.90 -22.23 -25.00
N LEU A 455 21.02 -21.47 -25.66
CA LEU A 455 21.34 -20.81 -26.93
C LEU A 455 22.48 -19.79 -26.78
N PHE A 456 22.54 -19.04 -25.67
CA PHE A 456 23.47 -17.92 -25.51
C PHE A 456 24.76 -18.24 -24.75
N LYS A 457 24.83 -19.34 -23.97
CA LYS A 457 26.07 -19.77 -23.26
C LYS A 457 27.35 -19.72 -24.11
N GLY A 458 28.32 -18.89 -23.75
CA GLY A 458 29.58 -18.76 -24.50
C GLY A 458 29.48 -17.93 -25.80
N CYS A 459 28.44 -17.10 -25.93
CA CYS A 459 28.54 -15.84 -26.68
C CYS A 459 29.19 -14.80 -25.75
N ASP A 460 29.71 -13.72 -26.34
CA ASP A 460 30.22 -12.58 -25.58
C ASP A 460 29.13 -11.91 -24.71
N GLN A 461 29.53 -11.34 -23.57
CA GLN A 461 28.63 -10.65 -22.65
C GLN A 461 28.14 -9.31 -23.21
N GLN A 462 28.97 -8.54 -23.92
CA GLN A 462 28.56 -7.23 -24.44
C GLN A 462 27.47 -7.39 -25.52
N MET A 463 27.60 -8.40 -26.38
CA MET A 463 26.53 -8.82 -27.30
C MET A 463 25.19 -9.12 -26.59
N LEU A 464 25.22 -9.69 -25.38
CA LEU A 464 23.99 -9.92 -24.61
C LEU A 464 23.40 -8.60 -24.07
N VAL A 465 24.24 -7.66 -23.65
CA VAL A 465 23.80 -6.33 -23.19
C VAL A 465 23.14 -5.55 -24.33
N ASP A 466 23.76 -5.52 -25.51
CA ASP A 466 23.20 -4.86 -26.70
C ASP A 466 21.89 -5.50 -27.16
N MET A 467 21.75 -6.82 -27.00
CA MET A 467 20.53 -7.55 -27.29
C MET A 467 19.42 -7.24 -26.28
N LEU A 468 19.72 -7.16 -24.98
CA LEU A 468 18.74 -6.83 -23.92
C LEU A 468 18.05 -5.48 -24.19
N LEU A 469 18.77 -4.51 -24.74
CA LEU A 469 18.27 -3.18 -25.09
C LEU A 469 17.27 -3.18 -26.27
N ARG A 470 17.16 -4.27 -27.04
CA ARG A 470 16.24 -4.40 -28.19
C ARG A 470 15.10 -5.40 -27.94
N LEU A 471 14.93 -5.89 -26.71
CA LEU A 471 13.85 -6.85 -26.37
C LEU A 471 12.53 -6.15 -26.08
N LYS A 472 11.44 -6.70 -26.61
CA LYS A 472 10.07 -6.28 -26.31
C LYS A 472 9.38 -7.32 -25.43
N SER A 473 8.82 -6.93 -24.29
CA SER A 473 8.12 -7.83 -23.36
C SER A 473 6.64 -7.92 -23.74
N ILE A 474 6.17 -9.09 -24.19
CA ILE A 474 4.78 -9.30 -24.63
C ILE A 474 4.12 -10.45 -23.87
N ILE A 475 2.89 -10.23 -23.40
CA ILE A 475 2.07 -11.25 -22.74
C ILE A 475 1.05 -11.85 -23.71
N TYR A 476 0.99 -13.18 -23.75
CA TYR A 476 -0.01 -13.98 -24.46
C TYR A 476 -0.98 -14.65 -23.49
N LEU A 477 -2.25 -14.76 -23.90
CA LEU A 477 -3.32 -15.39 -23.10
C LEU A 477 -3.32 -16.93 -23.21
N PRO A 478 -3.91 -17.64 -22.23
CA PRO A 478 -4.12 -19.08 -22.30
C PRO A 478 -4.81 -19.49 -23.61
N GLY A 479 -4.16 -20.35 -24.39
CA GLY A 479 -4.69 -20.88 -25.65
C GLY A 479 -4.38 -20.05 -26.90
N ASP A 480 -3.77 -18.87 -26.79
CA ASP A 480 -3.38 -18.07 -27.95
C ASP A 480 -2.24 -18.75 -28.75
N PHE A 481 -2.32 -18.68 -30.07
CA PHE A 481 -1.23 -19.10 -30.95
C PHE A 481 -0.21 -17.98 -31.09
N VAL A 482 0.98 -18.19 -30.52
CA VAL A 482 2.14 -17.29 -30.65
C VAL A 482 2.75 -17.41 -32.05
N VAL A 483 2.71 -18.62 -32.62
CA VAL A 483 3.28 -18.96 -33.93
C VAL A 483 2.37 -19.96 -34.62
N LYS A 484 2.09 -19.78 -35.93
CA LYS A 484 1.51 -20.83 -36.77
C LYS A 484 2.53 -21.36 -37.78
N LYS A 485 2.38 -22.63 -38.16
CA LYS A 485 3.16 -23.32 -39.18
C LYS A 485 2.87 -22.67 -40.55
N GLY A 486 3.93 -22.32 -41.27
CA GLY A 486 3.85 -21.66 -42.58
C GLY A 486 3.96 -20.13 -42.55
N ASP A 487 3.71 -19.48 -41.41
CA ASP A 487 3.88 -18.02 -41.23
C ASP A 487 5.34 -17.60 -41.50
N ILE A 488 5.58 -16.33 -41.82
CA ILE A 488 6.93 -15.79 -42.03
C ILE A 488 7.58 -15.47 -40.66
N GLY A 489 8.69 -16.12 -40.34
CA GLY A 489 9.34 -16.02 -39.04
C GLY A 489 10.28 -14.81 -38.91
N LYS A 490 9.71 -13.63 -38.64
CA LYS A 490 10.45 -12.37 -38.45
C LYS A 490 11.12 -12.18 -37.09
N GLU A 491 10.79 -13.01 -36.09
CA GLU A 491 11.18 -12.83 -34.68
C GLU A 491 11.61 -14.14 -34.03
N MET A 492 12.30 -14.08 -32.88
CA MET A 492 12.43 -15.18 -31.93
C MET A 492 11.81 -14.83 -30.59
N TYR A 493 11.39 -15.86 -29.84
CA TYR A 493 10.73 -15.72 -28.55
C TYR A 493 11.49 -16.43 -27.44
N ILE A 494 11.61 -15.77 -26.30
CA ILE A 494 12.31 -16.25 -25.10
C ILE A 494 11.32 -16.22 -23.95
N ILE A 495 11.11 -17.35 -23.28
CA ILE A 495 10.06 -17.46 -22.26
C ILE A 495 10.58 -16.84 -20.94
N LYS A 496 10.04 -15.66 -20.57
CA LYS A 496 10.33 -14.98 -19.29
C LYS A 496 9.58 -15.68 -18.15
N SER A 497 8.29 -15.96 -18.34
CA SER A 497 7.47 -16.73 -17.41
C SER A 497 6.32 -17.46 -18.11
N GLY A 498 5.73 -18.45 -17.43
CA GLY A 498 4.69 -19.32 -17.99
C GLY A 498 5.26 -20.50 -18.80
N ALA A 499 4.44 -21.03 -19.71
CA ALA A 499 4.79 -22.16 -20.58
C ALA A 499 4.02 -22.12 -21.89
N VAL A 500 4.65 -22.61 -22.96
CA VAL A 500 4.05 -22.75 -24.30
C VAL A 500 4.18 -24.19 -24.79
N GLN A 501 3.28 -24.62 -25.67
CA GLN A 501 3.22 -25.96 -26.21
C GLN A 501 3.39 -25.93 -27.73
N VAL A 502 4.31 -26.76 -28.22
CA VAL A 502 4.46 -27.04 -29.66
C VAL A 502 3.41 -28.08 -30.03
N VAL A 503 2.51 -27.74 -30.94
CA VAL A 503 1.31 -28.54 -31.26
C VAL A 503 1.20 -28.90 -32.74
N GLY A 504 0.45 -29.97 -33.03
CA GLY A 504 0.12 -30.39 -34.39
C GLY A 504 -0.78 -31.64 -34.41
N GLY A 505 -0.62 -32.47 -35.44
CA GLY A 505 -1.68 -33.38 -35.87
C GLY A 505 -2.77 -32.64 -36.66
N PRO A 506 -3.81 -33.34 -37.14
CA PRO A 506 -4.85 -32.75 -38.00
C PRO A 506 -5.55 -31.53 -37.36
N ASP A 507 -5.85 -31.59 -36.05
CA ASP A 507 -6.62 -30.54 -35.34
C ASP A 507 -5.79 -29.77 -34.28
N ASN A 508 -4.46 -29.81 -34.35
CA ASN A 508 -3.56 -29.27 -33.30
C ASN A 508 -3.76 -29.91 -31.90
N SER A 509 -4.34 -31.11 -31.85
CA SER A 509 -4.63 -31.86 -30.62
C SER A 509 -3.40 -32.54 -30.01
N ILE A 510 -2.36 -32.80 -30.81
CA ILE A 510 -1.13 -33.47 -30.35
C ILE A 510 -0.13 -32.42 -29.84
N VAL A 511 0.19 -32.48 -28.55
CA VAL A 511 1.28 -31.70 -27.93
C VAL A 511 2.58 -32.48 -28.06
N PHE A 512 3.54 -31.97 -28.84
CA PHE A 512 4.86 -32.60 -28.99
C PHE A 512 5.79 -32.28 -27.82
N VAL A 513 5.87 -31.00 -27.42
CA VAL A 513 6.79 -30.51 -26.38
C VAL A 513 6.14 -29.34 -25.64
N THR A 514 6.23 -29.32 -24.30
CA THR A 514 5.95 -28.13 -23.49
C THR A 514 7.27 -27.43 -23.13
N LEU A 515 7.46 -26.21 -23.61
CA LEU A 515 8.59 -25.34 -23.29
C LEU A 515 8.26 -24.47 -22.06
N LYS A 516 9.25 -24.23 -21.20
CA LYS A 516 9.11 -23.49 -19.93
C LYS A 516 10.03 -22.26 -19.91
N ALA A 517 9.91 -21.43 -18.88
CA ALA A 517 10.79 -20.28 -18.66
C ALA A 517 12.28 -20.62 -18.85
N GLY A 518 13.03 -19.74 -19.53
CA GLY A 518 14.41 -19.95 -19.95
C GLY A 518 14.60 -20.72 -21.26
N CYS A 519 13.56 -21.37 -21.80
CA CYS A 519 13.60 -21.93 -23.16
C CYS A 519 13.40 -20.84 -24.23
N VAL A 520 13.91 -21.11 -25.43
CA VAL A 520 13.83 -20.26 -26.62
C VAL A 520 13.11 -21.01 -27.73
N PHE A 521 12.31 -20.32 -28.54
CA PHE A 521 11.69 -20.88 -29.74
C PHE A 521 11.55 -19.86 -30.88
N GLY A 522 11.38 -20.38 -32.10
CA GLY A 522 11.40 -19.58 -33.33
C GLY A 522 12.81 -19.33 -33.90
N GLU A 523 13.83 -19.82 -33.20
CA GLU A 523 15.26 -19.68 -33.48
C GLU A 523 15.66 -20.21 -34.88
N ILE A 524 14.98 -21.27 -35.33
CA ILE A 524 15.25 -21.91 -36.63
C ILE A 524 15.04 -20.92 -37.78
N SER A 525 13.97 -20.12 -37.73
CA SER A 525 13.61 -19.18 -38.81
C SER A 525 14.52 -17.95 -38.86
N LEU A 526 15.32 -17.70 -37.81
CA LEU A 526 16.34 -16.66 -37.81
C LEU A 526 17.67 -17.18 -38.35
N LEU A 527 18.04 -18.42 -38.00
CA LEU A 527 19.37 -19.00 -38.25
C LEU A 527 19.47 -19.80 -39.57
N GLN A 528 18.35 -20.14 -40.21
CA GLN A 528 18.36 -20.82 -41.51
C GLN A 528 18.50 -19.82 -42.67
N SER A 529 19.48 -20.04 -43.54
CA SER A 529 19.74 -19.20 -44.72
C SER A 529 18.66 -19.36 -45.80
N SER A 530 18.48 -18.30 -46.61
CA SER A 530 17.33 -18.12 -47.50
C SER A 530 17.12 -19.16 -48.59
N LYS A 531 18.11 -20.00 -48.93
CA LYS A 531 18.03 -20.95 -50.06
C LYS A 531 16.97 -22.04 -49.88
N ASP A 532 16.81 -22.58 -48.67
CA ASP A 532 15.99 -23.78 -48.43
C ASP A 532 14.62 -23.45 -47.81
N GLY A 533 13.99 -22.33 -48.22
CA GLY A 533 12.70 -21.88 -47.69
C GLY A 533 12.69 -21.47 -46.21
N GLY A 534 13.86 -21.35 -45.58
CA GLY A 534 14.08 -21.22 -44.13
C GLY A 534 13.55 -19.98 -43.41
N ASN A 535 12.74 -19.15 -44.08
CA ASN A 535 12.08 -17.98 -43.48
C ASN A 535 10.62 -18.26 -43.06
N ARG A 536 10.15 -19.50 -43.16
CA ARG A 536 8.82 -19.93 -42.67
C ARG A 536 8.90 -20.73 -41.37
N ARG A 537 7.89 -20.53 -40.52
CA ARG A 537 7.71 -21.21 -39.22
C ARG A 537 7.37 -22.70 -39.43
N THR A 538 8.07 -23.59 -38.74
CA THR A 538 8.01 -25.05 -38.96
C THR A 538 6.91 -25.78 -38.20
N ALA A 539 6.41 -25.21 -37.10
CA ALA A 539 5.40 -25.82 -36.22
C ALA A 539 4.47 -24.75 -35.63
N ASN A 540 3.28 -25.19 -35.14
CA ASN A 540 2.38 -24.34 -34.37
C ASN A 540 2.86 -24.26 -32.92
N VAL A 541 2.85 -23.07 -32.31
CA VAL A 541 3.17 -22.86 -30.89
C VAL A 541 2.03 -22.10 -30.22
N LYS A 542 1.47 -22.69 -29.17
CA LYS A 542 0.29 -22.22 -28.44
C LYS A 542 0.64 -21.98 -26.97
N ALA A 543 0.19 -20.87 -26.38
CA ALA A 543 0.37 -20.60 -24.97
C ALA A 543 -0.48 -21.57 -24.12
N HIS A 544 0.10 -22.24 -23.14
CA HIS A 544 -0.62 -23.21 -22.30
C HIS A 544 -1.42 -22.51 -21.19
N GLY A 545 -0.82 -21.48 -20.59
CA GLY A 545 -1.48 -20.53 -19.70
C GLY A 545 -1.10 -19.12 -20.13
N PHE A 546 -1.22 -18.15 -19.24
CA PHE A 546 -0.61 -16.84 -19.43
C PHE A 546 0.91 -17.01 -19.57
N ALA A 547 1.49 -16.43 -20.61
CA ALA A 547 2.92 -16.55 -20.92
C ALA A 547 3.50 -15.17 -21.24
N ASN A 548 4.51 -14.75 -20.47
CA ASN A 548 5.28 -13.55 -20.77
C ASN A 548 6.52 -13.96 -21.57
N LEU A 549 6.65 -13.38 -22.76
CA LEU A 549 7.71 -13.68 -23.72
C LEU A 549 8.49 -12.40 -24.03
N PHE A 550 9.82 -12.49 -24.01
CA PHE A 550 10.63 -11.50 -24.69
C PHE A 550 10.69 -11.83 -26.19
N VAL A 551 10.42 -10.82 -27.01
CA VAL A 551 10.51 -10.85 -28.47
C VAL A 551 11.79 -10.14 -28.90
N LEU A 552 12.52 -10.75 -29.84
CA LEU A 552 13.65 -10.13 -30.55
C LEU A 552 13.43 -10.25 -32.06
N GLU A 553 13.54 -9.14 -32.78
CA GLU A 553 13.37 -9.12 -34.23
C GLU A 553 14.60 -9.66 -34.97
N LYS A 554 14.39 -10.26 -36.15
CA LYS A 554 15.45 -10.78 -37.01
C LYS A 554 16.46 -9.70 -37.37
N LYS A 555 15.97 -8.51 -37.75
CA LYS A 555 16.82 -7.37 -38.10
C LYS A 555 17.73 -7.00 -36.92
N ASP A 556 17.13 -6.75 -35.76
CA ASP A 556 17.85 -6.36 -34.54
C ASP A 556 18.95 -7.35 -34.15
N LEU A 557 18.67 -8.65 -34.24
CA LEU A 557 19.68 -9.68 -34.00
C LEU A 557 20.82 -9.64 -35.04
N PHE A 558 20.51 -9.48 -36.33
CA PHE A 558 21.54 -9.41 -37.37
C PHE A 558 22.38 -8.13 -37.29
N ASP A 559 21.76 -6.97 -37.02
CA ASP A 559 22.45 -5.69 -36.78
C ASP A 559 23.51 -5.85 -35.67
N ILE A 560 23.15 -6.48 -34.55
CA ILE A 560 24.07 -6.74 -33.43
C ILE A 560 25.17 -7.73 -33.86
N LEU A 561 24.82 -8.83 -34.53
CA LEU A 561 25.78 -9.89 -34.88
C LEU A 561 26.86 -9.46 -35.87
N VAL A 562 26.67 -8.38 -36.63
CA VAL A 562 27.74 -7.76 -37.45
C VAL A 562 28.92 -7.31 -36.58
N HIS A 563 28.67 -6.82 -35.36
CA HIS A 563 29.71 -6.36 -34.43
C HIS A 563 30.37 -7.50 -33.63
N TYR A 564 29.74 -8.69 -33.56
CA TYR A 564 30.20 -9.82 -32.73
C TYR A 564 30.35 -11.13 -33.53
N PRO A 565 31.31 -11.20 -34.49
CA PRO A 565 31.45 -12.35 -35.40
C PRO A 565 31.76 -13.68 -34.70
N GLU A 566 32.47 -13.69 -33.56
CA GLU A 566 32.69 -14.94 -32.81
C GLU A 566 31.39 -15.46 -32.15
N SER A 567 30.58 -14.56 -31.58
CA SER A 567 29.24 -14.92 -31.08
C SER A 567 28.34 -15.41 -32.21
N GLN A 568 28.42 -14.80 -33.40
CA GLN A 568 27.72 -15.27 -34.60
C GLN A 568 28.14 -16.70 -34.98
N LYS A 569 29.45 -17.02 -34.98
CA LYS A 569 29.95 -18.39 -35.20
C LYS A 569 29.43 -19.37 -34.15
N VAL A 570 29.39 -18.99 -32.87
CA VAL A 570 28.86 -19.82 -31.77
C VAL A 570 27.37 -20.09 -31.95
N LEU A 571 26.56 -19.05 -32.24
CA LEU A 571 25.12 -19.17 -32.49
C LEU A 571 24.83 -20.00 -33.75
N ALA A 572 25.54 -19.77 -34.84
CA ALA A 572 25.42 -20.57 -36.07
C ALA A 572 25.85 -22.04 -35.89
N ARG A 573 26.80 -22.33 -34.98
CA ARG A 573 27.18 -23.70 -34.58
C ARG A 573 26.08 -24.36 -33.75
N LYS A 574 25.44 -23.63 -32.83
CA LYS A 574 24.31 -24.14 -32.03
C LYS A 574 23.04 -24.32 -32.83
N GLY A 575 22.68 -23.37 -33.69
CA GLY A 575 21.55 -23.47 -34.61
C GLY A 575 21.64 -24.73 -35.49
N ARG A 576 22.82 -24.98 -36.09
CA ARG A 576 23.06 -26.21 -36.85
C ARG A 576 22.96 -27.49 -36.01
N LYS A 577 23.34 -27.49 -34.73
CA LYS A 577 23.09 -28.62 -33.81
C LYS A 577 21.60 -28.79 -33.51
N LEU A 578 20.87 -27.70 -33.21
CA LEU A 578 19.45 -27.72 -32.91
C LEU A 578 18.60 -28.15 -34.12
N MET A 579 18.97 -27.76 -35.33
CA MET A 579 18.32 -28.24 -36.57
C MET A 579 18.58 -29.74 -36.79
N LYS A 580 19.85 -30.20 -36.68
CA LYS A 580 20.18 -31.63 -36.82
C LYS A 580 19.50 -32.51 -35.77
N ALA A 581 19.26 -32.00 -34.57
CA ALA A 581 18.51 -32.69 -33.51
C ALA A 581 16.98 -32.65 -33.68
N LYS A 582 16.44 -31.94 -34.69
CA LYS A 582 14.99 -31.70 -34.87
C LYS A 582 14.43 -32.18 -36.22
N GLY A 583 15.21 -32.89 -37.06
CA GLY A 583 14.75 -33.33 -38.38
C GLY A 583 15.14 -34.77 -38.75
N PRO A 584 14.33 -35.51 -39.51
CA PRO A 584 12.94 -35.27 -39.91
C PRO A 584 11.98 -36.33 -39.33
N ALA A 585 11.29 -36.01 -38.23
CA ALA A 585 10.26 -36.89 -37.65
C ALA A 585 8.92 -36.82 -38.43
N ALA A 586 8.98 -36.97 -39.76
CA ALA A 586 7.88 -36.73 -40.69
C ALA A 586 7.93 -37.64 -41.94
N ALA A 587 8.48 -38.86 -41.80
CA ALA A 587 8.57 -39.83 -42.90
C ALA A 587 8.55 -41.30 -42.41
N LYS A 588 7.48 -41.69 -41.72
CA LYS A 588 6.93 -43.07 -41.72
C LYS A 588 5.61 -43.10 -40.95
N VAL A 589 4.51 -43.31 -41.67
CA VAL A 589 3.26 -43.79 -41.10
C VAL A 589 3.28 -45.30 -41.27
N GLU A 590 3.35 -46.04 -40.17
CA GLU A 590 2.92 -47.45 -40.14
C GLU A 590 1.70 -47.52 -39.22
N GLU A 591 0.58 -48.00 -39.77
CA GLU A 591 -0.60 -48.35 -38.97
C GLU A 591 -0.35 -49.69 -38.26
N ASP A 592 -0.22 -49.71 -36.93
CA ASP A 592 -0.34 -50.96 -36.16
C ASP A 592 -1.72 -51.03 -35.50
N LYS A 593 -2.68 -51.61 -36.24
CA LYS A 593 -4.07 -51.78 -35.81
C LYS A 593 -4.19 -52.90 -34.78
N LYS A 594 -4.31 -52.56 -33.49
CA LYS A 594 -4.65 -53.53 -32.43
C LYS A 594 -5.97 -53.21 -31.75
N LYS A 595 -6.93 -54.13 -31.95
CA LYS A 595 -8.23 -54.18 -31.26
C LYS A 595 -8.00 -54.51 -29.78
N GLY A 596 -8.83 -54.00 -28.89
CA GLY A 596 -8.64 -54.13 -27.43
C GLY A 596 -9.37 -55.32 -26.79
N LEU A 597 -9.06 -55.55 -25.50
CA LEU A 597 -9.73 -56.45 -24.53
C LEU A 597 -9.62 -57.98 -24.83
N VAL A 598 -9.46 -58.90 -23.86
CA VAL A 598 -9.31 -58.83 -22.38
C VAL A 598 -8.34 -59.95 -21.95
N LEU A 599 -7.48 -59.73 -20.93
CA LEU A 599 -7.31 -60.68 -19.80
C LEU A 599 -6.55 -60.02 -18.63
N PHE A 600 -6.95 -60.33 -17.39
CA PHE A 600 -6.30 -59.83 -16.17
C PHE A 600 -5.27 -60.83 -15.64
N GLY A 601 -4.09 -60.33 -15.23
CA GLY A 601 -3.14 -61.01 -14.35
C GLY A 601 -3.13 -60.38 -12.94
N PRO A 602 -2.78 -61.12 -11.87
CA PRO A 602 -3.00 -60.68 -10.49
C PRO A 602 -1.99 -59.62 -10.00
N LYS A 603 -2.43 -58.78 -9.05
CA LYS A 603 -1.56 -57.82 -8.35
C LYS A 603 -0.76 -58.50 -7.23
N PRO A 604 0.56 -58.23 -7.12
CA PRO A 604 1.29 -58.34 -5.86
C PRO A 604 0.77 -57.33 -4.81
N GLN A 605 1.08 -57.59 -3.54
CA GLN A 605 0.34 -57.03 -2.40
C GLN A 605 1.02 -55.80 -1.75
N THR A 606 0.24 -54.97 -1.07
CA THR A 606 0.73 -53.87 -0.22
C THR A 606 0.98 -54.33 1.22
N PRO A 607 2.20 -54.22 1.77
CA PRO A 607 2.43 -54.31 3.20
C PRO A 607 2.19 -52.96 3.90
N LYS A 608 1.81 -52.98 5.18
CA LYS A 608 1.70 -51.80 6.05
C LYS A 608 2.43 -52.00 7.37
N LEU A 609 3.15 -50.95 7.77
CA LEU A 609 3.45 -50.51 9.14
C LEU A 609 4.42 -51.32 10.01
N LEU A 610 5.53 -50.65 10.39
CA LEU A 610 6.20 -50.54 11.70
C LEU A 610 7.40 -49.58 11.42
N ARG A 611 7.72 -48.48 12.12
CA ARG A 611 7.70 -48.11 13.56
C ARG A 611 8.62 -49.07 14.34
N ALA A 612 9.81 -48.70 14.80
CA ALA A 612 10.30 -47.39 15.25
C ALA A 612 11.84 -47.24 15.23
N LEU A 613 12.33 -46.11 15.76
CA LEU A 613 13.69 -45.87 16.32
C LEU A 613 14.92 -45.87 15.39
N GLY A 614 15.74 -44.83 15.55
CA GLY A 614 17.22 -44.95 15.46
C GLY A 614 17.94 -44.13 14.37
N GLY A 615 18.56 -43.01 14.77
CA GLY A 615 19.89 -42.64 14.25
C GLY A 615 20.02 -41.76 12.98
N THR A 616 20.31 -40.48 13.22
CA THR A 616 21.50 -39.78 12.68
C THR A 616 21.87 -39.95 11.19
N ILE A 617 21.38 -39.06 10.30
CA ILE A 617 22.01 -38.82 8.98
C ILE A 617 22.43 -37.34 8.79
N ASN A 618 23.72 -37.12 9.02
CA ASN A 618 24.64 -36.16 8.40
C ASN A 618 24.20 -34.70 8.07
N LYS A 619 24.74 -33.73 8.82
CA LYS A 619 24.58 -32.26 8.63
C LYS A 619 25.23 -31.66 7.35
N LYS A 620 25.69 -32.45 6.38
CA LYS A 620 26.71 -32.01 5.39
C LYS A 620 26.21 -31.41 4.06
N ILE A 621 24.89 -31.35 3.81
CA ILE A 621 24.32 -30.91 2.52
C ILE A 621 23.68 -29.50 2.56
N ILE A 622 23.23 -29.03 3.73
CA ILE A 622 22.45 -27.78 3.83
C ILE A 622 23.32 -26.50 3.74
N ASN A 623 24.61 -26.57 4.08
CA ASN A 623 25.51 -25.41 4.16
C ASN A 623 26.02 -24.86 2.81
N LYS A 624 25.39 -25.18 1.66
CA LYS A 624 25.82 -24.68 0.33
C LYS A 624 24.78 -23.87 -0.47
N MET A 625 23.69 -23.44 0.17
CA MET A 625 22.72 -22.50 -0.41
C MET A 625 22.26 -21.44 0.60
N LYS A 626 23.16 -20.51 0.99
CA LYS A 626 22.79 -19.30 1.76
C LYS A 626 23.75 -18.10 1.65
N VAL A 627 24.09 -17.75 0.42
CA VAL A 627 24.62 -16.44 -0.02
C VAL A 627 24.00 -16.22 -1.42
N THR A 628 23.49 -15.06 -1.82
CA THR A 628 23.54 -13.70 -1.23
C THR A 628 22.21 -12.97 -1.51
N THR A 629 21.72 -12.17 -0.55
CA THR A 629 20.67 -11.15 -0.80
C THR A 629 20.86 -9.96 0.14
N PRO A 630 21.34 -8.80 -0.34
CA PRO A 630 21.33 -7.54 0.42
C PRO A 630 19.98 -6.82 0.30
N CYS A 631 19.83 -5.71 1.03
CA CYS A 631 18.76 -4.70 0.87
C CYS A 631 17.31 -5.14 1.14
N LEU A 632 17.00 -5.51 2.39
CA LEU A 632 15.62 -5.47 2.95
C LEU A 632 15.53 -4.82 4.36
N VAL A 633 16.52 -4.02 4.75
CA VAL A 633 16.56 -3.35 6.07
C VAL A 633 16.00 -1.92 6.02
N PHE A 634 16.20 -1.19 4.93
CA PHE A 634 15.96 0.26 4.86
C PHE A 634 14.48 0.70 4.86
N ASP A 635 13.54 -0.15 4.42
CA ASP A 635 12.11 0.21 4.43
C ASP A 635 11.55 0.36 5.85
N TYR A 636 12.05 -0.43 6.81
CA TYR A 636 11.53 -0.41 8.19
C TYR A 636 11.87 0.89 8.93
N ASP A 637 13.09 1.43 8.77
CA ASP A 637 13.48 2.68 9.43
C ASP A 637 12.79 3.90 8.82
N LEU A 638 12.59 3.95 7.50
CA LEU A 638 11.83 5.04 6.87
C LEU A 638 10.33 4.96 7.23
N HIS A 639 9.77 3.75 7.36
CA HIS A 639 8.41 3.58 7.87
C HIS A 639 8.32 3.96 9.35
N ALA A 640 9.32 3.62 10.17
CA ALA A 640 9.39 4.03 11.58
C ALA A 640 9.54 5.54 11.74
N LEU A 641 10.35 6.21 10.91
CA LEU A 641 10.47 7.68 10.90
C LEU A 641 9.16 8.33 10.43
N THR A 642 8.53 7.79 9.39
CA THR A 642 7.23 8.30 8.89
C THR A 642 6.12 8.09 9.92
N VAL A 643 6.10 6.95 10.61
CA VAL A 643 5.18 6.68 11.73
C VAL A 643 5.52 7.54 12.95
N ALA A 644 6.78 7.84 13.22
CA ALA A 644 7.18 8.76 14.28
C ALA A 644 6.72 10.20 13.97
N ILE A 645 6.93 10.71 12.75
CA ILE A 645 6.44 12.03 12.33
C ILE A 645 4.90 12.06 12.32
N LEU A 646 4.23 11.02 11.83
CA LEU A 646 2.77 10.89 11.89
C LEU A 646 2.26 10.76 13.32
N SER A 647 2.99 10.10 14.21
CA SER A 647 2.65 9.93 15.63
C SER A 647 3.15 11.09 16.51
N LEU A 648 3.94 12.02 15.96
CA LEU A 648 4.26 13.32 16.55
C LEU A 648 3.28 14.39 16.08
N ASN A 649 2.80 14.37 14.82
CA ASN A 649 1.71 15.25 14.40
C ASN A 649 0.35 14.81 14.97
N LYS A 650 0.03 13.51 14.90
CA LYS A 650 -1.06 12.94 15.71
C LYS A 650 -0.73 13.02 17.20
N GLY A 651 0.54 13.00 17.59
CA GLY A 651 0.99 13.13 18.98
C GLY A 651 0.66 14.50 19.56
N PHE A 652 1.07 15.59 18.91
CA PHE A 652 0.72 16.94 19.32
C PHE A 652 -0.79 17.16 19.31
N CYS A 653 -1.52 16.63 18.32
CA CYS A 653 -2.98 16.73 18.28
C CYS A 653 -3.68 15.90 19.39
N CYS A 654 -3.27 14.65 19.60
CA CYS A 654 -3.86 13.72 20.58
C CYS A 654 -3.39 14.00 22.02
N VAL A 655 -2.17 14.46 22.26
CA VAL A 655 -1.71 14.90 23.59
C VAL A 655 -2.45 16.18 23.99
N PHE A 656 -2.72 17.12 23.06
CA PHE A 656 -3.63 18.24 23.34
C PHE A 656 -5.04 17.75 23.71
N LEU A 657 -5.59 16.78 22.98
CA LEU A 657 -6.92 16.23 23.25
C LEU A 657 -6.97 15.37 24.53
N GLN A 658 -5.92 14.62 24.87
CA GLN A 658 -5.91 13.69 26.01
C GLN A 658 -5.48 14.34 27.32
N THR A 659 -4.61 15.35 27.30
CA THR A 659 -4.37 16.19 28.50
C THR A 659 -5.58 17.05 28.85
N THR A 660 -6.50 17.31 27.91
CA THR A 660 -7.76 18.03 28.16
C THR A 660 -8.98 17.12 28.41
N ALA A 661 -8.94 15.86 28.00
CA ALA A 661 -10.01 14.88 28.26
C ALA A 661 -10.06 14.35 29.71
N GLY A 662 -9.07 14.67 30.56
CA GLY A 662 -8.94 14.11 31.91
C GLY A 662 -10.07 14.45 32.91
N ASN A 663 -10.85 15.50 32.66
CA ASN A 663 -11.87 16.03 33.58
C ASN A 663 -13.28 16.15 32.95
N TRP A 664 -13.73 15.12 32.24
CA TRP A 664 -15.14 14.99 31.81
C TRP A 664 -15.81 13.76 32.43
N LYS A 665 -16.12 13.87 33.73
CA LYS A 665 -16.99 12.95 34.48
C LYS A 665 -17.71 13.68 35.62
N LEU A 666 -18.68 14.52 35.25
CA LEU A 666 -19.86 14.92 36.03
C LEU A 666 -20.89 15.50 35.04
#